data_AF-A0A5N6VTZ7-F1
#
_entry.id   AF-A0A5N6VTZ7-F1
#
_cell.length_a   1.000
_cell.length_b   1.000
_cell.length_c   1.000
_cell.angle_alpha   90.00
_cell.angle_beta   90.00
_cell.angle_gamma   90.00
#
_symmetry.space_group_name_H-M   'P 1'
#
loop_
_entity.id
_entity.type
_entity.pdbx_description
1 polymer ?
#
loop_
_entity_poly.entity_id
_entity_poly.type
_entity_poly.pdbx_seq_one_letter_code
_entity_poly.pdbx_strand_id
1 'polypeptide(L)'
;MASIERITEHLDKPELDDRSYRVIRLPNKLEALLVHDPDTDKASAAVNVNVGNFSDADDMPGMAHAVEHLLFMGTEKYPKENAYNQYLASHSGSSNAYTAATETNYFFEVSATSESSDGSSSGNSTPTNGTTPTGQTESSESPNSSKPSPLYGALDRFAQFFVAPLFLESTLDRELRAVDSENKKNLQSDLWRLMQLNKSLSNPAHPYHHFSTGNLQTLKEEPQKRGLNVRDEFIKFYEKHYSSNRMKLVVLGRETLDEMEQWVGDLFAGVKNKNLPQNRWDDVQPWLADDMCKQVFAKPVMDTRSLDIYFPFLDEEHMYESQPSRYISHLIGHEGPGSILAYVKAKGWANGLSAGVMPICPGSAFFTVSIRLTKEGLRQYREVAKAVFEYIALIKEREPEQWIFDEMKNLAEVEFRFKQKTPASRFTSRLSSVMQKPLPRDWLLSGSLLRSYNPELIKKALSYLRADNFRMVVVAQDYPGDWDLKEKWYGTEYKVEDVPKDFLGEIQEALKSTPETRLSDLHMPHKNEFVPTRLSVEKKEVSEPAKTPKLIRHDDHVRLWFKKDDRFWVPKATLHVTLRNPLVWATPANLVKSKFYCELVRDALVEYSYDAELAGLDYNLSASIFGLDVSVGGYNDKMAVLLEKVLTSMRDLVVNPDRFHVIKERLSRGYKNAEYQQPFYQVGDYTRYLTAEKAWLNEQYASELEHIEPEDISCFFPQLLRQNHIEVLAHGNLYKEDALRMTDSVESILQSRPLPQSQWHVRRNVIIPPGSDFVYERALKDPANVNHCIEYYLFVGNMTDDALRAKLLLFAQMTDEPAFDQLRSKEQLGYVVWSGARYSATTIGYRVIIQSERTAQYLESRINAFLSNFGKTLKEMSDEEFEGHKRSVVNKRLEKLKNLGSETTRFWTHVGSEYFDFLQNESDAANVRTLSKSDLIEFYQQYVDPESTTRGKLSVHLKAQAGADTTEPNEQNSALSSLLAKQLEATGFAVDNDRLKIAIEKLDISAGNEGQILASLKTFLASEVNLSEEQIKPVLEQAEQNIGLHLKQLGLDSNKEGSVANGVGKPGEKQHPTFITNVSEFKARLAVSAGPSPVTDLSEYEDFDAKL
;
A
#
# COMPACT_ATOMS: atom_id res chain seq x y z
N MET A 1 -31.09 -25.45 -21.62
CA MET A 1 -30.08 -25.09 -20.60
C MET A 1 -30.78 -25.00 -19.26
N ALA A 2 -30.15 -25.45 -18.17
CA ALA A 2 -30.69 -25.14 -16.84
C ALA A 2 -30.70 -23.62 -16.67
N SER A 3 -31.81 -23.06 -16.19
CA SER A 3 -31.98 -21.61 -16.03
C SER A 3 -31.10 -21.08 -14.89
N ILE A 4 -30.57 -19.87 -15.04
CA ILE A 4 -29.90 -19.11 -13.97
C ILE A 4 -30.96 -18.79 -12.90
N GLU A 5 -30.65 -19.06 -11.63
CA GLU A 5 -31.50 -18.75 -10.49
C GLU A 5 -31.22 -17.30 -10.02
N ARG A 6 -32.23 -16.43 -9.96
CA ARG A 6 -32.12 -15.10 -9.34
C ARG A 6 -32.47 -15.22 -7.85
N ILE A 7 -31.49 -15.04 -6.97
CA ILE A 7 -31.64 -15.22 -5.52
C ILE A 7 -32.33 -14.02 -4.88
N THR A 8 -31.87 -12.81 -5.21
CA THR A 8 -32.44 -11.54 -4.70
C THR A 8 -32.03 -10.38 -5.59
N GLU A 9 -32.87 -9.34 -5.62
CA GLU A 9 -32.60 -8.01 -6.20
C GLU A 9 -32.71 -6.90 -5.14
N HIS A 10 -32.93 -7.26 -3.87
CA HIS A 10 -33.29 -6.34 -2.79
C HIS A 10 -32.22 -6.32 -1.70
N LEU A 11 -31.05 -5.76 -2.01
CA LEU A 11 -30.00 -5.56 -1.02
C LEU A 11 -30.32 -4.35 -0.13
N ASP A 12 -30.13 -4.51 1.18
CA ASP A 12 -30.05 -3.40 2.13
C ASP A 12 -28.92 -2.48 1.70
N LYS A 13 -29.23 -1.26 1.24
CA LYS A 13 -28.24 -0.33 0.70
C LYS A 13 -28.14 0.95 1.52
N PRO A 14 -26.95 1.60 1.55
CA PRO A 14 -26.81 2.97 2.05
C PRO A 14 -27.80 3.94 1.37
N GLU A 15 -28.15 5.02 2.05
CA GLU A 15 -29.13 6.00 1.51
C GLU A 15 -28.62 6.69 0.24
N LEU A 16 -27.30 6.88 0.15
CA LEU A 16 -26.63 7.53 -0.97
C LEU A 16 -26.25 6.55 -2.10
N ASP A 17 -26.67 5.29 -2.00
CA ASP A 17 -26.33 4.26 -2.98
C ASP A 17 -27.37 4.22 -4.12
N ASP A 18 -26.96 4.74 -5.27
CA ASP A 18 -27.71 4.79 -6.52
C ASP A 18 -27.55 3.53 -7.39
N ARG A 19 -26.69 2.57 -6.97
CA ARG A 19 -26.43 1.35 -7.73
C ARG A 19 -27.59 0.37 -7.65
N SER A 20 -27.71 -0.45 -8.68
CA SER A 20 -28.66 -1.57 -8.73
C SER A 20 -27.93 -2.89 -8.59
N TYR A 21 -28.57 -3.87 -7.94
CA TYR A 21 -27.94 -5.12 -7.52
C TYR A 21 -28.79 -6.33 -7.90
N ARG A 22 -28.12 -7.42 -8.25
CA ARG A 22 -28.76 -8.74 -8.41
C ARG A 22 -27.81 -9.84 -7.96
N VAL A 23 -28.29 -10.74 -7.10
CA VAL A 23 -27.57 -11.97 -6.78
C VAL A 23 -28.15 -13.10 -7.62
N ILE A 24 -27.28 -13.77 -8.38
CA ILE A 24 -27.65 -14.93 -9.20
C ILE A 24 -26.87 -16.18 -8.77
N ARG A 25 -27.41 -17.35 -9.11
CA ARG A 25 -26.74 -18.64 -9.02
C ARG A 25 -26.80 -19.35 -10.37
N LEU A 26 -25.64 -19.68 -10.90
CA LEU A 26 -25.52 -20.46 -12.13
C LEU A 26 -25.87 -21.94 -11.89
N PRO A 27 -26.20 -22.72 -12.94
CA PRO A 27 -26.43 -24.16 -12.82
C PRO A 27 -25.27 -24.94 -12.21
N ASN A 28 -24.03 -24.48 -12.44
CA ASN A 28 -22.82 -25.04 -11.83
C ASN A 28 -22.61 -24.61 -10.36
N LYS A 29 -23.60 -23.97 -9.72
CA LYS A 29 -23.59 -23.51 -8.31
C LYS A 29 -22.66 -22.35 -7.98
N LEU A 30 -22.02 -21.73 -8.98
CA LEU A 30 -21.34 -20.45 -8.78
C LEU A 30 -22.38 -19.37 -8.46
N GLU A 31 -22.15 -18.61 -7.39
CA GLU A 31 -22.98 -17.45 -7.05
C GLU A 31 -22.27 -16.18 -7.50
N ALA A 32 -23.02 -15.25 -8.10
CA ALA A 32 -22.51 -13.96 -8.53
C ALA A 32 -23.37 -12.81 -8.02
N LEU A 33 -22.74 -11.73 -7.58
CA LEU A 33 -23.36 -10.43 -7.35
C LEU A 33 -23.07 -9.52 -8.55
N LEU A 34 -24.12 -9.11 -9.24
CA LEU A 34 -24.09 -8.15 -10.33
C LEU A 34 -24.40 -6.76 -9.80
N VAL A 35 -23.63 -5.77 -10.24
CA VAL A 35 -23.70 -4.40 -9.74
C VAL A 35 -23.71 -3.45 -10.92
N HIS A 36 -24.86 -2.84 -11.17
CA HIS A 36 -25.01 -1.83 -12.21
C HIS A 36 -24.78 -0.45 -11.59
N ASP A 37 -23.73 0.23 -12.07
CA ASP A 37 -23.42 1.62 -11.78
C ASP A 37 -23.29 2.37 -13.12
N PRO A 38 -24.35 3.07 -13.58
CA PRO A 38 -24.34 3.73 -14.89
C PRO A 38 -23.29 4.86 -14.99
N ASP A 39 -22.83 5.37 -13.85
CA ASP A 39 -21.93 6.51 -13.74
C ASP A 39 -20.46 6.13 -13.50
N THR A 40 -20.15 4.84 -13.34
CA THR A 40 -18.78 4.42 -13.05
C THR A 40 -17.84 4.67 -14.22
N ASP A 41 -16.62 5.14 -13.95
CA ASP A 41 -15.56 5.25 -15.00
C ASP A 41 -14.69 4.00 -15.04
N LYS A 42 -14.73 3.21 -13.97
CA LYS A 42 -14.01 1.94 -13.83
C LYS A 42 -15.01 0.83 -13.58
N ALA A 43 -15.00 -0.16 -14.47
CA ALA A 43 -15.65 -1.43 -14.25
C ALA A 43 -14.68 -2.37 -13.53
N SER A 44 -15.19 -3.42 -12.90
CA SER A 44 -14.38 -4.36 -12.13
C SER A 44 -15.07 -5.70 -11.99
N ALA A 45 -14.29 -6.77 -11.84
CA ALA A 45 -14.79 -8.02 -11.30
C ALA A 45 -13.81 -8.64 -10.31
N ALA A 46 -14.32 -9.51 -9.45
CA ALA A 46 -13.53 -10.30 -8.52
C ALA A 46 -14.12 -11.70 -8.32
N VAL A 47 -13.27 -12.72 -8.27
CA VAL A 47 -13.63 -14.08 -7.87
C VAL A 47 -12.90 -14.41 -6.58
N ASN A 48 -13.66 -14.77 -5.56
CA ASN A 48 -13.14 -15.38 -4.35
C ASN A 48 -13.38 -16.89 -4.42
N VAL A 49 -12.31 -17.67 -4.30
CA VAL A 49 -12.35 -19.12 -4.19
C VAL A 49 -12.17 -19.47 -2.71
N ASN A 50 -13.10 -20.24 -2.11
CA ASN A 50 -13.00 -20.69 -0.70
C ASN A 50 -11.97 -21.82 -0.52
N VAL A 51 -10.74 -21.55 -0.94
CA VAL A 51 -9.56 -22.41 -0.86
C VAL A 51 -8.38 -21.48 -0.61
N GLY A 52 -7.58 -21.75 0.41
CA GLY A 52 -6.38 -20.99 0.73
C GLY A 52 -5.26 -21.91 1.20
N ASN A 53 -4.27 -21.38 1.90
CA ASN A 53 -3.09 -22.15 2.32
C ASN A 53 -3.41 -23.30 3.31
N PHE A 54 -4.60 -23.31 3.92
CA PHE A 54 -5.04 -24.45 4.74
C PHE A 54 -5.37 -25.71 3.92
N SER A 55 -5.47 -25.57 2.59
CA SER A 55 -5.65 -26.68 1.67
C SER A 55 -4.33 -27.19 1.08
N ASP A 56 -3.20 -26.57 1.42
CA ASP A 56 -1.87 -27.02 0.98
C ASP A 56 -1.59 -28.43 1.51
N ALA A 57 -0.79 -29.18 0.76
CA ALA A 57 -0.26 -30.44 1.26
C ALA A 57 0.81 -30.15 2.33
N ASP A 58 0.83 -30.94 3.40
CA ASP A 58 1.78 -30.78 4.53
C ASP A 58 3.25 -30.78 4.07
N ASP A 59 3.54 -31.50 2.98
CA ASP A 59 4.87 -31.67 2.39
C ASP A 59 5.16 -30.72 1.21
N MET A 60 4.21 -29.82 0.89
CA MET A 60 4.35 -28.75 -0.10
C MET A 60 3.65 -27.46 0.38
N PRO A 61 4.07 -26.85 1.50
CA PRO A 61 3.48 -25.60 1.97
C PRO A 61 3.73 -24.44 0.96
N GLY A 62 2.68 -23.65 0.69
CA GLY A 62 2.65 -22.55 -0.27
C GLY A 62 1.98 -22.86 -1.61
N MET A 63 1.38 -24.05 -1.78
CA MET A 63 0.76 -24.46 -3.05
C MET A 63 -0.36 -23.52 -3.51
N ALA A 64 -1.28 -23.15 -2.62
CA ALA A 64 -2.39 -22.24 -2.96
C ALA A 64 -1.88 -20.91 -3.52
N HIS A 65 -0.84 -20.36 -2.88
CA HIS A 65 -0.19 -19.12 -3.32
C HIS A 65 0.57 -19.30 -4.64
N ALA A 66 1.28 -20.41 -4.84
CA ALA A 66 1.94 -20.68 -6.12
C ALA A 66 0.94 -20.82 -7.27
N VAL A 67 -0.18 -21.52 -7.04
CA VAL A 67 -1.26 -21.65 -8.03
C VAL A 67 -1.85 -20.28 -8.36
N GLU A 68 -1.99 -19.39 -7.38
CA GLU A 68 -2.42 -18.01 -7.60
C GLU A 68 -1.60 -17.30 -8.68
N HIS A 69 -0.26 -17.31 -8.56
CA HIS A 69 0.63 -16.68 -9.54
C HIS A 69 0.50 -17.34 -10.92
N LEU A 70 0.44 -18.68 -10.96
CA LEU A 70 0.40 -19.44 -12.21
C LEU A 70 -0.88 -19.21 -13.03
N LEU A 71 -2.01 -18.81 -12.40
CA LEU A 71 -3.24 -18.51 -13.15
C LEU A 71 -3.13 -17.25 -14.02
N PHE A 72 -2.20 -16.35 -13.73
CA PHE A 72 -1.95 -15.17 -14.57
C PHE A 72 -1.16 -15.49 -15.84
N MET A 73 -0.55 -16.67 -15.94
CA MET A 73 0.48 -17.01 -16.93
C MET A 73 -0.08 -17.63 -18.22
N GLY A 74 -1.32 -17.35 -18.57
CA GLY A 74 -1.94 -17.81 -19.81
C GLY A 74 -2.92 -18.97 -19.65
N THR A 75 -3.87 -19.02 -20.59
CA THR A 75 -5.02 -19.94 -20.60
C THR A 75 -5.22 -20.50 -22.00
N GLU A 76 -5.99 -21.58 -22.18
CA GLU A 76 -6.19 -22.19 -23.50
C GLU A 76 -6.70 -21.18 -24.56
N LYS A 77 -7.63 -20.29 -24.17
CA LYS A 77 -8.18 -19.26 -25.06
C LYS A 77 -7.24 -18.08 -25.26
N TYR A 78 -6.38 -17.77 -24.28
CA TYR A 78 -5.42 -16.68 -24.32
C TYR A 78 -4.03 -17.20 -23.90
N PRO A 79 -3.31 -17.90 -24.81
CA PRO A 79 -2.11 -18.66 -24.45
C PRO A 79 -0.86 -17.80 -24.24
N LYS A 80 -0.87 -16.53 -24.68
CA LYS A 80 0.23 -15.59 -24.43
C LYS A 80 0.23 -15.20 -22.95
N GLU A 81 1.36 -15.45 -22.28
CA GLU A 81 1.57 -15.28 -20.83
C GLU A 81 1.02 -13.96 -20.28
N ASN A 82 1.35 -12.82 -20.88
CA ASN A 82 0.91 -11.50 -20.40
C ASN A 82 -0.35 -10.94 -21.12
N ALA A 83 -1.12 -11.77 -21.84
CA ALA A 83 -2.28 -11.30 -22.61
C ALA A 83 -3.34 -10.59 -21.75
N TYR A 84 -3.49 -11.01 -20.49
CA TYR A 84 -4.42 -10.41 -19.54
C TYR A 84 -3.93 -9.03 -19.07
N ASN A 85 -2.70 -8.95 -18.57
CA ASN A 85 -2.11 -7.71 -18.08
C ASN A 85 -2.00 -6.66 -19.20
N GLN A 86 -1.58 -7.07 -20.41
CA GLN A 86 -1.50 -6.18 -21.57
C GLN A 86 -2.87 -5.62 -21.96
N TYR A 87 -3.93 -6.44 -21.87
CA TYR A 87 -5.30 -5.96 -22.14
C TYR A 87 -5.74 -4.93 -21.10
N LEU A 88 -5.52 -5.18 -19.81
CA LEU A 88 -5.87 -4.23 -18.76
C LEU A 88 -5.08 -2.93 -18.91
N ALA A 89 -3.76 -2.98 -19.10
CA ALA A 89 -2.90 -1.81 -19.24
C ALA A 89 -3.34 -0.90 -20.41
N SER A 90 -3.75 -1.50 -21.54
CA SER A 90 -4.25 -0.77 -22.72
C SER A 90 -5.66 -0.21 -22.57
N HIS A 91 -6.42 -0.65 -21.56
CA HIS A 91 -7.80 -0.22 -21.28
C HIS A 91 -7.93 0.47 -19.93
N SER A 92 -6.88 1.17 -19.48
CA SER A 92 -6.88 1.92 -18.22
C SER A 92 -7.18 1.03 -16.99
N GLY A 93 -6.76 -0.22 -17.04
CA GLY A 93 -7.01 -1.22 -16.01
C GLY A 93 -5.77 -1.68 -15.28
N SER A 94 -5.99 -2.45 -14.21
CA SER A 94 -4.96 -3.17 -13.46
C SER A 94 -5.61 -4.37 -12.75
N SER A 95 -4.79 -5.31 -12.28
CA SER A 95 -5.26 -6.49 -11.55
C SER A 95 -4.34 -6.84 -10.40
N ASN A 96 -4.88 -7.59 -9.43
CA ASN A 96 -4.10 -8.20 -8.38
C ASN A 96 -4.81 -9.45 -7.83
N ALA A 97 -4.14 -10.18 -6.94
CA ALA A 97 -4.72 -11.27 -6.19
C ALA A 97 -4.08 -11.37 -4.79
N TYR A 98 -4.68 -12.17 -3.92
CA TYR A 98 -4.06 -12.58 -2.67
C TYR A 98 -4.57 -13.96 -2.23
N THR A 99 -3.73 -14.69 -1.51
CA THR A 99 -4.04 -15.97 -0.87
C THR A 99 -3.97 -15.81 0.65
N ALA A 100 -5.06 -16.16 1.33
CA ALA A 100 -5.21 -16.19 2.77
C ALA A 100 -5.34 -17.64 3.28
N ALA A 101 -5.71 -17.80 4.56
CA ALA A 101 -5.88 -19.12 5.20
C ALA A 101 -6.88 -20.02 4.46
N THR A 102 -8.07 -19.48 4.17
CA THR A 102 -9.20 -20.25 3.64
C THR A 102 -9.73 -19.72 2.31
N GLU A 103 -9.09 -18.71 1.72
CA GLU A 103 -9.52 -18.10 0.47
C GLU A 103 -8.37 -17.63 -0.41
N THR A 104 -8.60 -17.62 -1.72
CA THR A 104 -7.80 -16.94 -2.73
C THR A 104 -8.71 -16.01 -3.52
N ASN A 105 -8.39 -14.72 -3.55
CA ASN A 105 -9.20 -13.67 -4.16
C ASN A 105 -8.45 -13.07 -5.34
N TYR A 106 -9.05 -13.13 -6.53
CA TYR A 106 -8.53 -12.52 -7.74
C TYR A 106 -9.44 -11.36 -8.15
N PHE A 107 -8.87 -10.23 -8.56
CA PHE A 107 -9.67 -9.07 -8.94
C PHE A 107 -8.97 -8.16 -9.95
N PHE A 108 -9.77 -7.41 -10.70
CA PHE A 108 -9.28 -6.39 -11.62
C PHE A 108 -10.18 -5.18 -11.68
N GLU A 109 -9.66 -4.10 -12.25
CA GLU A 109 -10.43 -2.97 -12.74
C GLU A 109 -10.02 -2.64 -14.18
N VAL A 110 -10.94 -2.04 -14.92
CA VAL A 110 -10.77 -1.64 -16.32
C VAL A 110 -11.65 -0.43 -16.63
N SER A 111 -11.35 0.34 -17.68
CA SER A 111 -12.24 1.41 -18.14
C SER A 111 -13.67 0.92 -18.37
N ALA A 112 -14.67 1.66 -17.89
CA ALA A 112 -16.07 1.32 -18.11
C ALA A 112 -16.56 1.67 -19.53
N THR A 113 -15.86 2.55 -20.25
CA THR A 113 -16.17 2.93 -21.64
C THR A 113 -14.97 2.73 -22.56
N SER A 114 -15.26 2.45 -23.83
CA SER A 114 -14.27 2.31 -24.91
C SER A 114 -13.78 3.65 -25.46
N GLU A 115 -14.59 4.71 -25.29
CA GLU A 115 -14.35 6.08 -25.74
C GLU A 115 -14.43 7.05 -24.56
N SER A 116 -13.60 8.10 -24.59
CA SER A 116 -13.72 9.22 -23.66
C SER A 116 -14.99 9.97 -24.04
N SER A 117 -16.05 9.85 -23.25
CA SER A 117 -17.23 10.69 -23.44
C SER A 117 -16.81 12.16 -23.30
N ASP A 118 -16.79 12.89 -24.40
CA ASP A 118 -16.61 14.34 -24.40
C ASP A 118 -17.76 14.98 -23.63
N GLY A 119 -17.45 15.51 -22.45
CA GLY A 119 -18.37 16.34 -21.66
C GLY A 119 -18.57 17.74 -22.24
N SER A 120 -18.58 17.91 -23.57
CA SER A 120 -18.82 19.22 -24.21
C SER A 120 -19.75 19.11 -25.41
N SER A 121 -21.05 19.05 -25.17
CA SER A 121 -22.06 19.52 -26.13
C SER A 121 -23.41 19.83 -25.47
N SER A 122 -23.44 20.65 -24.42
CA SER A 122 -24.65 21.42 -24.06
C SER A 122 -24.67 22.73 -24.86
N GLY A 123 -24.75 22.61 -26.18
CA GLY A 123 -24.99 23.74 -27.08
C GLY A 123 -26.48 24.08 -27.11
N ASN A 124 -26.84 25.18 -26.46
CA ASN A 124 -28.15 25.85 -26.54
C ASN A 124 -28.74 25.83 -27.95
N SER A 125 -29.88 25.17 -28.13
CA SER A 125 -30.83 25.51 -29.18
C SER A 125 -32.21 25.72 -28.57
N THR A 126 -32.65 26.97 -28.65
CA THR A 126 -33.95 27.48 -28.21
C THR A 126 -35.08 26.73 -28.92
N PRO A 127 -36.15 26.28 -28.23
CA PRO A 127 -37.29 25.67 -28.90
C PRO A 127 -38.22 26.76 -29.43
N THR A 128 -38.32 26.89 -30.75
CA THR A 128 -39.41 27.61 -31.40
C THR A 128 -40.65 26.72 -31.47
N ASN A 129 -41.76 27.25 -30.97
CA ASN A 129 -43.10 26.65 -30.97
C ASN A 129 -43.54 26.13 -32.36
N GLY A 130 -44.12 24.93 -32.39
CA GLY A 130 -44.84 24.40 -33.54
C GLY A 130 -45.55 23.07 -33.27
N THR A 131 -46.82 23.16 -32.85
CA THR A 131 -47.96 22.24 -33.08
C THR A 131 -47.71 20.74 -33.35
N THR A 132 -48.29 19.90 -32.47
CA THR A 132 -48.63 18.48 -32.69
C THR A 132 -49.61 18.30 -33.87
N PRO A 133 -49.65 17.14 -34.57
CA PRO A 133 -50.31 15.96 -34.00
C PRO A 133 -49.76 14.55 -34.38
N THR A 134 -50.00 13.62 -33.43
CA THR A 134 -50.30 12.17 -33.60
C THR A 134 -49.27 11.19 -34.19
N GLY A 135 -48.79 10.31 -33.31
CA GLY A 135 -48.96 8.85 -33.44
C GLY A 135 -47.91 8.05 -34.22
N GLN A 136 -46.96 7.43 -33.50
CA GLN A 136 -46.54 6.02 -33.65
C GLN A 136 -45.42 5.72 -32.65
N THR A 137 -45.61 4.67 -31.85
CA THR A 137 -44.59 4.03 -31.03
C THR A 137 -43.58 3.32 -31.92
N GLU A 138 -42.37 3.87 -32.02
CA GLU A 138 -41.20 3.17 -32.54
C GLU A 138 -40.17 2.97 -31.43
N SER A 139 -39.80 1.70 -31.26
CA SER A 139 -38.68 1.19 -30.49
C SER A 139 -37.38 1.89 -30.88
N SER A 140 -36.73 2.53 -29.91
CA SER A 140 -35.37 3.04 -30.08
C SER A 140 -34.39 1.85 -30.11
N GLU A 141 -34.07 1.38 -31.31
CA GLU A 141 -32.90 0.56 -31.56
C GLU A 141 -31.64 1.32 -31.14
N SER A 142 -30.85 0.69 -30.28
CA SER A 142 -29.53 1.15 -29.84
C SER A 142 -28.59 1.34 -31.04
N PRO A 143 -27.77 2.41 -31.09
CA PRO A 143 -26.79 2.56 -32.15
C PRO A 143 -25.70 1.50 -31.99
N ASN A 144 -25.54 0.68 -33.03
CA ASN A 144 -24.46 -0.29 -33.23
C ASN A 144 -23.08 0.29 -32.84
N SER A 145 -22.55 -0.07 -31.67
CA SER A 145 -21.11 -0.02 -31.39
C SER A 145 -20.53 -1.42 -31.60
N SER A 146 -19.88 -1.67 -32.74
CA SER A 146 -19.31 -2.97 -33.09
C SER A 146 -18.03 -3.35 -32.31
N LYS A 147 -17.73 -2.69 -31.18
CA LYS A 147 -16.64 -3.06 -30.27
C LYS A 147 -17.23 -3.44 -28.90
N PRO A 148 -16.96 -4.65 -28.38
CA PRO A 148 -17.47 -5.07 -27.08
C PRO A 148 -16.89 -4.18 -25.97
N SER A 149 -17.67 -3.96 -24.91
CA SER A 149 -17.25 -3.21 -23.72
C SER A 149 -15.88 -3.68 -23.21
N PRO A 150 -14.99 -2.78 -22.73
CA PRO A 150 -13.73 -3.19 -22.13
C PRO A 150 -13.92 -4.14 -20.93
N LEU A 151 -15.05 -4.02 -20.20
CA LEU A 151 -15.41 -4.95 -19.14
C LEU A 151 -15.56 -6.37 -19.68
N TYR A 152 -16.29 -6.56 -20.77
CA TYR A 152 -16.47 -7.89 -21.37
C TYR A 152 -15.13 -8.52 -21.76
N GLY A 153 -14.25 -7.76 -22.42
CA GLY A 153 -12.95 -8.28 -22.84
C GLY A 153 -12.01 -8.62 -21.70
N ALA A 154 -12.09 -7.90 -20.57
CA ALA A 154 -11.36 -8.21 -19.34
C ALA A 154 -11.97 -9.44 -18.63
N LEU A 155 -13.30 -9.47 -18.50
CA LEU A 155 -14.04 -10.54 -17.84
C LEU A 155 -13.89 -11.88 -18.57
N ASP A 156 -13.86 -11.88 -19.90
CA ASP A 156 -13.67 -13.09 -20.71
C ASP A 156 -12.30 -13.73 -20.42
N ARG A 157 -11.22 -12.92 -20.45
CA ARG A 157 -9.85 -13.37 -20.10
C ARG A 157 -9.77 -13.84 -18.65
N PHE A 158 -10.39 -13.10 -17.75
CA PHE A 158 -10.40 -13.41 -16.31
C PHE A 158 -11.13 -14.72 -16.01
N ALA A 159 -12.27 -14.98 -16.66
CA ALA A 159 -13.01 -16.22 -16.49
C ALA A 159 -12.16 -17.46 -16.85
N GLN A 160 -11.25 -17.34 -17.82
CA GLN A 160 -10.42 -18.46 -18.27
C GLN A 160 -9.46 -18.99 -17.18
N PHE A 161 -9.13 -18.18 -16.17
CA PHE A 161 -8.34 -18.62 -15.01
C PHE A 161 -9.01 -19.80 -14.31
N PHE A 162 -10.34 -19.83 -14.33
CA PHE A 162 -11.19 -20.81 -13.64
C PHE A 162 -11.79 -21.86 -14.57
N VAL A 163 -11.57 -21.73 -15.88
CA VAL A 163 -12.07 -22.66 -16.91
C VAL A 163 -10.94 -23.59 -17.38
N ALA A 164 -9.86 -23.03 -17.92
CA ALA A 164 -8.78 -23.79 -18.55
C ALA A 164 -7.42 -23.05 -18.49
N PRO A 165 -6.82 -22.92 -17.28
CA PRO A 165 -5.47 -22.41 -17.13
C PRO A 165 -4.42 -23.40 -17.67
N LEU A 166 -3.36 -22.88 -18.28
CA LEU A 166 -2.35 -23.72 -18.94
C LEU A 166 -1.25 -24.23 -18.01
N PHE A 167 -1.00 -23.54 -16.89
CA PHE A 167 0.17 -23.79 -16.04
C PHE A 167 1.45 -23.93 -16.89
N LEU A 168 1.76 -22.94 -17.73
CA LEU A 168 2.82 -23.06 -18.75
C LEU A 168 4.15 -23.52 -18.12
N GLU A 169 4.72 -24.59 -18.67
CA GLU A 169 5.97 -25.17 -18.14
C GLU A 169 7.13 -24.18 -18.21
N SER A 170 7.17 -23.33 -19.24
CA SER A 170 8.18 -22.29 -19.41
C SER A 170 8.10 -21.16 -18.37
N THR A 171 6.96 -20.98 -17.70
CA THR A 171 6.75 -19.88 -16.74
C THR A 171 6.93 -20.36 -15.29
N LEU A 172 6.69 -21.65 -15.02
CA LEU A 172 6.75 -22.27 -13.70
C LEU A 172 7.99 -21.85 -12.89
N ASP A 173 9.15 -22.07 -13.48
CA ASP A 173 10.44 -21.81 -12.85
C ASP A 173 10.69 -20.33 -12.53
N ARG A 174 10.07 -19.43 -13.30
CA ARG A 174 10.16 -17.98 -13.11
C ARG A 174 9.23 -17.54 -12.00
N GLU A 175 7.98 -17.98 -12.01
CA GLU A 175 7.00 -17.63 -10.97
C GLU A 175 7.38 -18.18 -9.60
N LEU A 176 7.96 -19.39 -9.51
CA LEU A 176 8.46 -19.90 -8.23
C LEU A 176 9.62 -19.08 -7.66
N ARG A 177 10.44 -18.43 -8.52
CA ARG A 177 11.46 -17.48 -8.06
C ARG A 177 10.85 -16.16 -7.59
N ALA A 178 9.74 -15.72 -8.19
CA ALA A 178 9.00 -14.57 -7.72
C ALA A 178 8.42 -14.81 -6.31
N VAL A 179 7.84 -15.99 -6.07
CA VAL A 179 7.36 -16.43 -4.75
C VAL A 179 8.51 -16.50 -3.73
N ASP A 180 9.67 -17.02 -4.13
CA ASP A 180 10.86 -17.07 -3.27
C ASP A 180 11.38 -15.66 -2.92
N SER A 181 11.43 -14.76 -3.90
CA SER A 181 11.79 -13.34 -3.67
C SER A 181 10.79 -12.65 -2.74
N GLU A 182 9.51 -12.97 -2.84
CA GLU A 182 8.49 -12.50 -1.91
C GLU A 182 8.74 -13.01 -0.48
N ASN A 183 9.07 -14.30 -0.33
CA ASN A 183 9.43 -14.84 0.98
C ASN A 183 10.70 -14.18 1.55
N LYS A 184 11.73 -14.01 0.72
CA LYS A 184 13.00 -13.35 1.10
C LYS A 184 12.80 -11.91 1.54
N LYS A 185 11.92 -11.16 0.86
CA LYS A 185 11.48 -9.81 1.29
C LYS A 185 10.89 -9.83 2.71
N ASN A 186 10.21 -10.91 3.09
CA ASN A 186 9.54 -11.04 4.38
C ASN A 186 10.45 -11.52 5.51
N LEU A 187 11.68 -12.00 5.24
CA LEU A 187 12.59 -12.58 6.25
C LEU A 187 12.88 -11.65 7.43
N GLN A 188 13.06 -10.35 7.14
CA GLN A 188 13.33 -9.32 8.15
C GLN A 188 12.08 -8.54 8.58
N SER A 189 10.88 -8.99 8.21
CA SER A 189 9.64 -8.33 8.58
C SER A 189 9.06 -8.94 9.85
N ASP A 190 9.09 -8.19 10.96
CA ASP A 190 8.54 -8.64 12.26
C ASP A 190 7.10 -9.14 12.19
N LEU A 191 6.25 -8.51 11.38
CA LEU A 191 4.88 -8.97 11.14
C LEU A 191 4.83 -10.44 10.68
N TRP A 192 5.63 -10.80 9.67
CA TRP A 192 5.68 -12.15 9.11
C TRP A 192 6.37 -13.13 10.06
N ARG A 193 7.45 -12.69 10.70
CA ARG A 193 8.21 -13.48 11.69
C ARG A 193 7.35 -13.89 12.88
N LEU A 194 6.61 -12.95 13.47
CA LEU A 194 5.77 -13.19 14.64
C LEU A 194 4.50 -13.96 14.27
N MET A 195 3.90 -13.68 13.11
CA MET A 195 2.77 -14.46 12.60
C MET A 195 3.17 -15.92 12.37
N GLN A 196 4.28 -16.18 11.67
CA GLN A 196 4.73 -17.55 11.43
C GLN A 196 5.18 -18.24 12.72
N LEU A 197 5.79 -17.53 13.67
CA LEU A 197 6.10 -18.09 14.99
C LEU A 197 4.83 -18.56 15.73
N ASN A 198 3.77 -17.73 15.73
CA ASN A 198 2.49 -18.10 16.34
C ASN A 198 1.91 -19.37 15.69
N LYS A 199 1.99 -19.48 14.36
CA LYS A 199 1.59 -20.67 13.60
C LYS A 199 2.46 -21.89 13.94
N SER A 200 3.79 -21.76 13.92
CA SER A 200 4.73 -22.86 14.17
C SER A 200 4.64 -23.41 15.60
N LEU A 201 4.13 -22.62 16.56
CA LEU A 201 3.84 -23.03 17.95
C LEU A 201 2.39 -23.51 18.16
N SER A 202 1.64 -23.72 17.08
CA SER A 202 0.27 -24.23 17.15
C SER A 202 0.23 -25.74 16.90
N ASN A 203 -0.94 -26.35 17.10
CA ASN A 203 -1.17 -27.77 16.92
C ASN A 203 -0.75 -28.22 15.49
N PRO A 204 0.26 -29.11 15.34
CA PRO A 204 0.71 -29.57 14.03
C PRO A 204 -0.34 -30.35 13.23
N ALA A 205 -1.41 -30.83 13.87
CA ALA A 205 -2.53 -31.45 13.16
C ALA A 205 -3.51 -30.41 12.58
N HIS A 206 -3.44 -29.14 13.01
CA HIS A 206 -4.28 -28.06 12.52
C HIS A 206 -3.56 -27.30 11.39
N PRO A 207 -4.20 -26.99 10.25
CA PRO A 207 -3.54 -26.32 9.13
C PRO A 207 -3.09 -24.88 9.40
N TYR A 208 -3.54 -24.28 10.51
CA TYR A 208 -3.02 -23.00 11.00
C TYR A 208 -1.49 -23.03 11.18
N HIS A 209 -0.89 -24.19 11.45
CA HIS A 209 0.56 -24.33 11.60
C HIS A 209 1.35 -24.18 10.29
N HIS A 210 0.68 -24.22 9.12
CA HIS A 210 1.33 -24.23 7.81
C HIS A 210 2.15 -22.96 7.55
N PHE A 211 3.22 -23.13 6.79
CA PHE A 211 3.93 -22.03 6.15
C PHE A 211 3.16 -21.57 4.91
N SER A 212 2.59 -20.37 4.96
CA SER A 212 1.61 -19.93 3.96
C SER A 212 2.21 -19.37 2.67
N THR A 213 3.44 -18.88 2.70
CA THR A 213 4.03 -18.18 1.55
C THR A 213 4.57 -19.14 0.50
N GLY A 214 5.23 -20.22 0.94
CA GLY A 214 6.06 -21.05 0.09
C GLY A 214 7.40 -20.39 -0.27
N ASN A 215 8.34 -21.20 -0.77
CA ASN A 215 9.61 -20.76 -1.30
C ASN A 215 10.16 -21.82 -2.27
N LEU A 216 11.34 -21.59 -2.88
CA LEU A 216 11.93 -22.58 -3.80
C LEU A 216 12.15 -23.95 -3.16
N GLN A 217 12.54 -23.98 -1.88
CA GLN A 217 12.75 -25.23 -1.15
C GLN A 217 11.45 -26.05 -1.09
N THR A 218 10.34 -25.46 -0.67
CA THR A 218 9.06 -26.18 -0.44
C THR A 218 8.30 -26.46 -1.72
N LEU A 219 8.42 -25.59 -2.72
CA LEU A 219 7.63 -25.66 -3.95
C LEU A 219 8.36 -26.33 -5.11
N LYS A 220 9.69 -26.46 -5.04
CA LYS A 220 10.49 -27.03 -6.12
C LYS A 220 11.49 -28.08 -5.65
N GLU A 221 12.44 -27.70 -4.80
CA GLU A 221 13.59 -28.56 -4.50
C GLU A 221 13.22 -29.83 -3.73
N GLU A 222 12.45 -29.72 -2.65
CA GLU A 222 12.01 -30.87 -1.86
C GLU A 222 11.06 -31.80 -2.64
N PRO A 223 10.04 -31.29 -3.37
CA PRO A 223 9.23 -32.13 -4.26
C PRO A 223 10.05 -32.86 -5.32
N GLN A 224 10.99 -32.18 -5.98
CA GLN A 224 11.86 -32.79 -6.99
C GLN A 224 12.78 -33.87 -6.41
N LYS A 225 13.35 -33.63 -5.21
CA LYS A 225 14.13 -34.65 -4.48
C LYS A 225 13.30 -35.89 -4.15
N ARG A 226 11.97 -35.75 -3.98
CA ARG A 226 11.02 -36.84 -3.78
C ARG A 226 10.54 -37.50 -5.09
N GLY A 227 11.01 -37.03 -6.25
CA GLY A 227 10.63 -37.55 -7.56
C GLY A 227 9.28 -37.05 -8.08
N LEU A 228 8.74 -35.96 -7.53
CA LEU A 228 7.47 -35.37 -7.97
C LEU A 228 7.68 -34.43 -9.16
N ASN A 229 6.73 -34.46 -10.09
CA ASN A 229 6.60 -33.42 -11.10
C ASN A 229 5.83 -32.23 -10.49
N VAL A 230 6.55 -31.14 -10.19
CA VAL A 230 6.01 -29.94 -9.53
C VAL A 230 4.82 -29.34 -10.27
N ARG A 231 4.88 -29.29 -11.61
CA ARG A 231 3.80 -28.75 -12.45
C ARG A 231 2.52 -29.58 -12.27
N ASP A 232 2.66 -30.90 -12.30
CA ASP A 232 1.53 -31.81 -12.16
C ASP A 232 0.90 -31.69 -10.77
N GLU A 233 1.68 -31.45 -9.72
CA GLU A 233 1.14 -31.21 -8.36
C GLU A 233 0.30 -29.92 -8.27
N PHE A 234 0.70 -28.84 -8.94
CA PHE A 234 -0.10 -27.62 -9.02
C PHE A 234 -1.38 -27.79 -9.83
N ILE A 235 -1.32 -28.54 -10.94
CA ILE A 235 -2.51 -28.91 -11.72
C ILE A 235 -3.45 -29.76 -10.86
N LYS A 236 -2.93 -30.78 -10.15
CA LYS A 236 -3.71 -31.61 -9.23
C LYS A 236 -4.35 -30.79 -8.12
N PHE A 237 -3.64 -29.82 -7.55
CA PHE A 237 -4.21 -28.91 -6.55
C PHE A 237 -5.40 -28.13 -7.12
N TYR A 238 -5.24 -27.52 -8.29
CA TYR A 238 -6.32 -26.82 -8.98
C TYR A 238 -7.50 -27.76 -9.29
N GLU A 239 -7.23 -28.93 -9.86
CA GLU A 239 -8.22 -29.96 -10.17
C GLU A 239 -8.92 -30.54 -8.93
N LYS A 240 -8.26 -30.58 -7.77
CA LYS A 240 -8.86 -31.01 -6.52
C LYS A 240 -9.72 -29.94 -5.87
N HIS A 241 -9.26 -28.69 -5.87
CA HIS A 241 -9.81 -27.64 -5.00
C HIS A 241 -10.66 -26.58 -5.71
N TYR A 242 -10.33 -26.19 -6.95
CA TYR A 242 -11.02 -25.10 -7.66
C TYR A 242 -12.34 -25.59 -8.26
N SER A 243 -13.44 -25.43 -7.51
CA SER A 243 -14.79 -25.85 -7.92
C SER A 243 -15.73 -24.65 -7.91
N SER A 244 -16.62 -24.56 -8.92
CA SER A 244 -17.61 -23.48 -9.02
C SER A 244 -18.48 -23.33 -7.77
N ASN A 245 -18.81 -24.43 -7.07
CA ASN A 245 -19.62 -24.37 -5.85
C ASN A 245 -18.89 -23.75 -4.62
N ARG A 246 -17.58 -23.49 -4.73
CA ARG A 246 -16.76 -22.77 -3.74
C ARG A 246 -16.41 -21.34 -4.17
N MET A 247 -16.91 -20.90 -5.33
CA MET A 247 -16.59 -19.61 -5.92
C MET A 247 -17.71 -18.59 -5.71
N LYS A 248 -17.33 -17.37 -5.36
CA LYS A 248 -18.20 -16.19 -5.31
C LYS A 248 -17.65 -15.13 -6.24
N LEU A 249 -18.47 -14.71 -7.20
CA LEU A 249 -18.12 -13.69 -8.20
C LEU A 249 -18.82 -12.37 -7.86
N VAL A 250 -18.15 -11.25 -8.08
CA VAL A 250 -18.79 -9.93 -8.11
C VAL A 250 -18.40 -9.25 -9.41
N VAL A 251 -19.37 -8.69 -10.14
CA VAL A 251 -19.16 -7.92 -11.37
C VAL A 251 -19.80 -6.56 -11.21
N LEU A 252 -19.04 -5.49 -11.47
CA LEU A 252 -19.47 -4.10 -11.43
C LEU A 252 -19.19 -3.45 -12.79
N GLY A 253 -20.23 -2.93 -13.44
CA GLY A 253 -20.15 -2.31 -14.76
C GLY A 253 -21.24 -1.26 -15.00
N ARG A 254 -21.18 -0.62 -16.17
CA ARG A 254 -22.25 0.27 -16.67
C ARG A 254 -23.39 -0.50 -17.31
N GLU A 255 -23.11 -1.72 -17.71
CA GLU A 255 -24.04 -2.60 -18.39
C GLU A 255 -25.21 -2.95 -17.48
N THR A 256 -26.35 -3.26 -18.11
CA THR A 256 -27.56 -3.61 -17.38
C THR A 256 -27.35 -4.92 -16.61
N LEU A 257 -28.15 -5.13 -15.56
CA LEU A 257 -28.11 -6.38 -14.80
C LEU A 257 -28.41 -7.59 -15.68
N ASP A 258 -29.25 -7.45 -16.72
CA ASP A 258 -29.57 -8.54 -17.66
C ASP A 258 -28.40 -8.86 -18.60
N GLU A 259 -27.69 -7.85 -19.12
CA GLU A 259 -26.47 -8.06 -19.91
C GLU A 259 -25.38 -8.75 -19.10
N MET A 260 -25.12 -8.27 -17.88
CA MET A 260 -24.12 -8.89 -17.00
C MET A 260 -24.53 -10.31 -16.59
N GLU A 261 -25.82 -10.58 -16.37
CA GLU A 261 -26.32 -11.94 -16.09
C GLU A 261 -26.05 -12.88 -17.25
N GLN A 262 -26.29 -12.43 -18.49
CA GLN A 262 -25.96 -13.20 -19.69
C GLN A 262 -24.45 -13.45 -19.80
N TRP A 263 -23.62 -12.41 -19.66
CA TRP A 263 -22.17 -12.54 -19.75
C TRP A 263 -21.60 -13.50 -18.71
N VAL A 264 -22.06 -13.39 -17.47
CA VAL A 264 -21.64 -14.31 -16.39
C VAL A 264 -22.10 -15.74 -16.71
N GLY A 265 -23.32 -15.91 -17.21
CA GLY A 265 -23.83 -17.20 -17.69
C GLY A 265 -22.97 -17.83 -18.76
N ASP A 266 -22.54 -17.05 -19.75
CA ASP A 266 -21.76 -17.54 -20.89
C ASP A 266 -20.29 -17.80 -20.53
N LEU A 267 -19.65 -16.84 -19.83
CA LEU A 267 -18.21 -16.87 -19.55
C LEU A 267 -17.83 -17.84 -18.43
N PHE A 268 -18.69 -18.01 -17.42
CA PHE A 268 -18.41 -18.85 -16.25
C PHE A 268 -19.13 -20.21 -16.26
N ALA A 269 -19.93 -20.52 -17.29
CA ALA A 269 -20.56 -21.85 -17.43
C ALA A 269 -19.54 -23.00 -17.51
N GLY A 270 -18.35 -22.73 -18.07
CA GLY A 270 -17.27 -23.72 -18.20
C GLY A 270 -16.58 -24.10 -16.88
N VAL A 271 -16.78 -23.34 -15.80
CA VAL A 271 -16.19 -23.65 -14.49
C VAL A 271 -16.81 -24.94 -13.95
N LYS A 272 -15.97 -25.95 -13.71
CA LYS A 272 -16.42 -27.29 -13.30
C LYS A 272 -16.98 -27.26 -11.87
N ASN A 273 -18.19 -27.80 -11.70
CA ASN A 273 -18.73 -28.12 -10.38
C ASN A 273 -18.31 -29.52 -9.95
N LYS A 274 -17.42 -29.60 -8.96
CA LYS A 274 -16.92 -30.84 -8.36
C LYS A 274 -17.76 -31.26 -7.13
N ASN A 275 -18.79 -30.48 -6.80
CA ASN A 275 -19.72 -30.73 -5.71
C ASN A 275 -19.02 -30.95 -4.35
N LEU A 276 -17.99 -30.14 -4.10
CA LEU A 276 -17.13 -30.28 -2.92
C LEU A 276 -17.87 -29.80 -1.66
N PRO A 277 -17.68 -30.45 -0.50
CA PRO A 277 -18.21 -29.93 0.76
C PRO A 277 -17.59 -28.57 1.12
N GLN A 278 -18.21 -27.84 2.04
CA GLN A 278 -17.59 -26.66 2.64
C GLN A 278 -16.32 -27.08 3.40
N ASN A 279 -15.26 -26.28 3.30
CA ASN A 279 -14.07 -26.50 4.12
C ASN A 279 -14.39 -26.09 5.57
N ARG A 280 -14.23 -27.02 6.51
CA ARG A 280 -14.40 -26.81 7.95
C ARG A 280 -13.34 -27.60 8.71
N TRP A 281 -12.95 -27.10 9.88
CA TRP A 281 -11.93 -27.70 10.74
C TRP A 281 -12.43 -27.81 12.19
N ASP A 282 -13.73 -28.11 12.36
CA ASP A 282 -14.39 -28.12 13.66
C ASP A 282 -13.81 -29.16 14.64
N ASP A 283 -13.28 -30.27 14.09
CA ASP A 283 -12.80 -31.42 14.88
C ASP A 283 -11.34 -31.28 15.36
N VAL A 284 -10.64 -30.22 14.94
CA VAL A 284 -9.25 -29.98 15.32
C VAL A 284 -9.10 -28.55 15.84
N GLN A 285 -8.51 -28.40 17.03
CA GLN A 285 -8.30 -27.09 17.63
C GLN A 285 -6.92 -26.54 17.24
N PRO A 286 -6.79 -25.22 17.01
CA PRO A 286 -5.50 -24.60 16.72
C PRO A 286 -4.48 -24.78 17.84
N TRP A 287 -4.91 -24.87 19.10
CA TRP A 287 -4.07 -25.11 20.27
C TRP A 287 -4.58 -26.30 21.09
N LEU A 288 -3.65 -27.07 21.63
CA LEU A 288 -3.89 -28.18 22.55
C LEU A 288 -4.04 -27.69 24.00
N ALA A 289 -4.44 -28.57 24.92
CA ALA A 289 -4.48 -28.21 26.34
C ALA A 289 -3.09 -27.85 26.88
N ASP A 290 -2.05 -28.56 26.43
CA ASP A 290 -0.65 -28.33 26.81
C ASP A 290 -0.08 -27.02 26.22
N ASP A 291 -0.81 -26.38 25.29
CA ASP A 291 -0.44 -25.10 24.69
C ASP A 291 -0.92 -23.88 25.49
N MET A 292 -1.79 -24.11 26.49
CA MET A 292 -2.34 -23.09 27.38
C MET A 292 -1.37 -22.73 28.51
N CYS A 293 -1.55 -21.54 29.09
CA CYS A 293 -0.76 -21.02 30.19
C CYS A 293 0.75 -21.01 29.87
N LYS A 294 1.08 -20.76 28.59
CA LYS A 294 2.45 -20.56 28.11
C LYS A 294 2.77 -19.08 27.99
N GLN A 295 4.02 -18.75 28.25
CA GLN A 295 4.63 -17.48 27.88
C GLN A 295 5.70 -17.72 26.81
N VAL A 296 5.58 -17.02 25.69
CA VAL A 296 6.51 -17.10 24.57
C VAL A 296 7.30 -15.79 24.53
N PHE A 297 8.61 -15.88 24.56
CA PHE A 297 9.47 -14.72 24.37
C PHE A 297 10.03 -14.74 22.95
N ALA A 298 9.74 -13.71 22.16
CA ALA A 298 10.13 -13.64 20.76
C ALA A 298 11.06 -12.45 20.51
N LYS A 299 12.15 -12.68 19.78
CA LYS A 299 13.10 -11.64 19.41
C LYS A 299 12.72 -11.02 18.05
N PRO A 300 12.31 -9.74 18.02
CA PRO A 300 12.07 -9.00 16.79
C PRO A 300 13.39 -8.55 16.14
N VAL A 301 13.31 -8.15 14.88
CA VAL A 301 14.36 -7.46 14.12
C VAL A 301 14.44 -6.00 14.54
N MET A 302 13.30 -5.31 14.51
CA MET A 302 13.20 -3.92 14.94
C MET A 302 13.19 -3.85 16.46
N ASP A 303 13.65 -2.75 17.05
CA ASP A 303 13.45 -2.48 18.47
C ASP A 303 11.94 -2.26 18.68
N THR A 304 11.24 -3.33 19.04
CA THR A 304 9.81 -3.37 19.30
C THR A 304 9.57 -4.08 20.63
N ARG A 305 8.55 -3.63 21.34
CA ARG A 305 8.18 -4.14 22.67
C ARG A 305 6.68 -4.30 22.73
N SER A 306 6.21 -5.53 22.87
CA SER A 306 4.78 -5.81 23.03
C SER A 306 4.53 -6.93 24.03
N LEU A 307 3.34 -6.86 24.64
CA LEU A 307 2.70 -7.98 25.31
C LEU A 307 1.43 -8.30 24.53
N ASP A 308 1.35 -9.51 24.02
CA ASP A 308 0.20 -9.99 23.27
C ASP A 308 -0.43 -11.18 24.02
N ILE A 309 -1.67 -11.02 24.46
CA ILE A 309 -2.43 -12.04 25.18
C ILE A 309 -3.48 -12.61 24.23
N TYR A 310 -3.44 -13.91 24.04
CA TYR A 310 -4.34 -14.63 23.14
C TYR A 310 -5.21 -15.60 23.95
N PHE A 311 -6.50 -15.59 23.68
CA PHE A 311 -7.46 -16.53 24.24
C PHE A 311 -8.08 -17.34 23.09
N PRO A 312 -8.07 -18.70 23.13
CA PRO A 312 -8.98 -19.48 22.31
C PRO A 312 -10.41 -18.98 22.52
N PHE A 313 -11.12 -18.72 21.43
CA PHE A 313 -12.39 -18.01 21.44
C PHE A 313 -13.44 -18.71 20.60
N LEU A 314 -14.71 -18.34 20.79
CA LEU A 314 -15.79 -18.93 19.98
C LEU A 314 -15.70 -18.48 18.52
N ASP A 315 -16.14 -19.37 17.63
CA ASP A 315 -16.47 -19.01 16.26
C ASP A 315 -17.81 -18.25 16.21
N GLU A 316 -17.80 -17.08 15.58
CA GLU A 316 -18.95 -16.19 15.42
C GLU A 316 -19.51 -16.20 13.99
N GLU A 317 -19.11 -17.15 13.13
CA GLU A 317 -19.52 -17.25 11.72
C GLU A 317 -21.04 -17.06 11.51
N HIS A 318 -21.86 -17.65 12.40
CA HIS A 318 -23.33 -17.59 12.36
C HIS A 318 -23.95 -16.53 13.29
N MET A 319 -23.16 -15.72 14.00
CA MET A 319 -23.63 -14.75 14.98
C MET A 319 -23.65 -13.32 14.45
N TYR A 320 -23.79 -13.15 13.13
CA TYR A 320 -23.68 -11.87 12.43
C TYR A 320 -24.69 -10.79 12.86
N GLU A 321 -25.81 -11.15 13.51
CA GLU A 321 -26.77 -10.16 14.04
C GLU A 321 -26.36 -9.55 15.39
N SER A 322 -25.65 -10.31 16.23
CA SER A 322 -25.33 -9.93 17.62
C SER A 322 -23.86 -9.60 17.86
N GLN A 323 -22.94 -10.26 17.13
CA GLN A 323 -21.49 -9.99 17.11
C GLN A 323 -20.89 -9.70 18.50
N PRO A 324 -21.03 -10.64 19.48
CA PRO A 324 -20.67 -10.38 20.87
C PRO A 324 -19.20 -10.00 21.07
N SER A 325 -18.28 -10.50 20.23
CA SER A 325 -16.87 -10.08 20.22
C SER A 325 -16.70 -8.57 20.11
N ARG A 326 -17.52 -7.88 19.30
CA ARG A 326 -17.40 -6.41 19.10
C ARG A 326 -17.71 -5.64 20.37
N TYR A 327 -18.70 -6.09 21.14
CA TYR A 327 -19.02 -5.49 22.43
C TYR A 327 -17.85 -5.63 23.40
N ILE A 328 -17.25 -6.82 23.47
CA ILE A 328 -16.12 -7.11 24.36
C ILE A 328 -14.87 -6.34 23.92
N SER A 329 -14.57 -6.29 22.62
CA SER A 329 -13.43 -5.56 22.08
C SER A 329 -13.56 -4.05 22.27
N HIS A 330 -14.78 -3.51 22.15
CA HIS A 330 -15.05 -2.10 22.43
C HIS A 330 -14.71 -1.72 23.88
N LEU A 331 -15.02 -2.60 24.84
CA LEU A 331 -14.71 -2.36 26.26
C LEU A 331 -13.23 -2.55 26.60
N ILE A 332 -12.64 -3.68 26.20
CA ILE A 332 -11.23 -4.01 26.51
C ILE A 332 -10.28 -3.09 25.73
N GLY A 333 -10.64 -2.73 24.50
CA GLY A 333 -9.89 -1.84 23.62
C GLY A 333 -10.14 -0.35 23.85
N HIS A 334 -10.94 0.04 24.85
CA HIS A 334 -11.29 1.43 25.10
C HIS A 334 -10.04 2.26 25.47
N GLU A 335 -9.91 3.50 24.97
CA GLU A 335 -8.77 4.37 25.26
C GLU A 335 -9.12 5.60 26.12
N GLY A 336 -10.41 5.84 26.39
CA GLY A 336 -10.87 6.90 27.28
C GLY A 336 -10.64 6.61 28.78
N PRO A 337 -11.00 7.56 29.67
CA PRO A 337 -10.77 7.46 31.11
C PRO A 337 -11.33 6.16 31.73
N GLY A 338 -10.57 5.59 32.66
CA GLY A 338 -10.92 4.35 33.35
C GLY A 338 -10.49 3.06 32.64
N SER A 339 -10.00 3.15 31.40
CA SER A 339 -9.62 1.97 30.61
C SER A 339 -8.27 1.38 31.01
N ILE A 340 -8.02 0.15 30.51
CA ILE A 340 -6.70 -0.50 30.63
C ILE A 340 -5.60 0.42 30.10
N LEU A 341 -5.77 0.95 28.88
CA LEU A 341 -4.76 1.77 28.23
C LEU A 341 -4.49 3.06 29.02
N ALA A 342 -5.54 3.75 29.49
CA ALA A 342 -5.39 4.97 30.29
C ALA A 342 -4.56 4.70 31.55
N TYR A 343 -4.89 3.63 32.29
CA TYR A 343 -4.14 3.21 33.48
C TYR A 343 -2.66 2.89 33.18
N VAL A 344 -2.38 2.02 32.20
CA VAL A 344 -1.00 1.62 31.91
C VAL A 344 -0.18 2.74 31.22
N LYS A 345 -0.84 3.69 30.54
CA LYS A 345 -0.20 4.91 30.05
C LYS A 345 0.19 5.83 31.19
N ALA A 346 -0.70 6.04 32.17
CA ALA A 346 -0.43 6.88 33.34
C ALA A 346 0.77 6.37 34.16
N LYS A 347 0.97 5.05 34.22
CA LYS A 347 2.16 4.43 34.83
C LYS A 347 3.43 4.49 33.96
N GLY A 348 3.33 4.96 32.71
CA GLY A 348 4.43 4.99 31.75
C GLY A 348 4.81 3.61 31.21
N TRP A 349 3.90 2.62 31.28
CA TRP A 349 4.17 1.23 30.88
C TRP A 349 3.80 0.93 29.42
N ALA A 350 2.83 1.63 28.84
CA ALA A 350 2.41 1.40 27.46
C ALA A 350 2.14 2.68 26.69
N ASN A 351 2.07 2.54 25.36
CA ASN A 351 1.78 3.63 24.42
C ASN A 351 0.51 3.43 23.59
N GLY A 352 0.01 2.19 23.51
CA GLY A 352 -1.17 1.85 22.75
C GLY A 352 -1.64 0.43 23.07
N LEU A 353 -2.92 0.18 22.85
CA LEU A 353 -3.57 -1.10 23.09
C LEU A 353 -4.56 -1.36 21.96
N SER A 354 -4.69 -2.61 21.52
CA SER A 354 -5.76 -3.04 20.65
C SER A 354 -6.32 -4.36 21.13
N ALA A 355 -7.63 -4.54 21.05
CA ALA A 355 -8.28 -5.80 21.38
C ALA A 355 -9.31 -6.18 20.32
N GLY A 356 -9.48 -7.46 20.05
CA GLY A 356 -10.42 -7.92 19.03
C GLY A 356 -10.41 -9.41 18.81
N VAL A 357 -11.42 -9.88 18.06
CA VAL A 357 -11.45 -11.26 17.56
C VAL A 357 -10.55 -11.39 16.33
N MET A 358 -9.79 -12.47 16.28
CA MET A 358 -9.01 -12.93 15.13
C MET A 358 -9.62 -14.25 14.65
N PRO A 359 -10.53 -14.22 13.66
CA PRO A 359 -11.06 -15.44 13.05
C PRO A 359 -9.92 -16.23 12.38
N ILE A 360 -9.84 -17.54 12.64
CA ILE A 360 -8.85 -18.41 12.00
C ILE A 360 -9.48 -19.15 10.82
N CYS A 361 -10.58 -19.85 11.08
CA CYS A 361 -11.35 -20.60 10.10
C CYS A 361 -12.71 -20.97 10.71
N PRO A 362 -13.67 -21.50 9.93
CA PRO A 362 -14.88 -22.08 10.50
C PRO A 362 -14.53 -23.08 11.61
N GLY A 363 -15.12 -22.90 12.79
CA GLY A 363 -14.89 -23.68 14.00
C GLY A 363 -13.86 -23.11 14.98
N SER A 364 -13.06 -22.11 14.60
CA SER A 364 -11.95 -21.62 15.43
C SER A 364 -11.65 -20.12 15.30
N ALA A 365 -11.47 -19.45 16.45
CA ALA A 365 -11.02 -18.06 16.53
C ALA A 365 -10.15 -17.84 17.78
N PHE A 366 -9.43 -16.72 17.79
CA PHE A 366 -8.79 -16.18 18.98
C PHE A 366 -9.41 -14.82 19.35
N PHE A 367 -9.37 -14.47 20.63
CA PHE A 367 -9.51 -13.09 21.09
C PHE A 367 -8.14 -12.60 21.53
N THR A 368 -7.72 -11.45 21.01
CA THR A 368 -6.38 -10.91 21.24
C THR A 368 -6.45 -9.61 22.01
N VAL A 369 -5.49 -9.40 22.90
CA VAL A 369 -5.20 -8.12 23.56
C VAL A 369 -3.73 -7.83 23.36
N SER A 370 -3.43 -6.83 22.54
CA SER A 370 -2.07 -6.44 22.17
C SER A 370 -1.73 -5.09 22.77
N ILE A 371 -0.68 -5.03 23.60
CA ILE A 371 -0.21 -3.82 24.27
C ILE A 371 1.19 -3.47 23.79
N ARG A 372 1.39 -2.24 23.32
CA ARG A 372 2.70 -1.70 22.93
C ARG A 372 3.41 -1.14 24.17
N LEU A 373 4.48 -1.80 24.59
CA LEU A 373 5.17 -1.51 25.85
C LEU A 373 6.25 -0.43 25.71
N THR A 374 6.52 0.27 26.81
CA THR A 374 7.75 1.05 27.02
C THR A 374 8.85 0.12 27.57
N LYS A 375 10.06 0.66 27.80
CA LYS A 375 11.12 -0.10 28.51
C LYS A 375 10.69 -0.50 29.91
N GLU A 376 10.03 0.41 30.63
CA GLU A 376 9.55 0.11 31.98
C GLU A 376 8.36 -0.85 31.93
N GLY A 377 7.45 -0.69 30.97
CA GLY A 377 6.36 -1.65 30.77
C GLY A 377 6.83 -3.06 30.44
N LEU A 378 7.96 -3.21 29.74
CA LEU A 378 8.59 -4.52 29.54
C LEU A 378 9.09 -5.13 30.84
N ARG A 379 9.61 -4.33 31.79
CA ARG A 379 9.98 -4.83 33.13
C ARG A 379 8.76 -5.20 33.97
N GLN A 380 7.68 -4.45 33.79
CA GLN A 380 6.41 -4.59 34.53
C GLN A 380 5.34 -5.36 33.74
N TYR A 381 5.70 -6.17 32.73
CA TYR A 381 4.71 -6.79 31.84
C TYR A 381 3.71 -7.69 32.59
N ARG A 382 4.13 -8.25 33.74
CA ARG A 382 3.26 -9.04 34.63
C ARG A 382 2.16 -8.18 35.26
N GLU A 383 2.49 -6.97 35.70
CA GLU A 383 1.53 -6.00 36.23
C GLU A 383 0.59 -5.48 35.14
N VAL A 384 1.11 -5.27 33.92
CA VAL A 384 0.28 -4.95 32.74
C VAL A 384 -0.72 -6.07 32.45
N ALA A 385 -0.28 -7.33 32.47
CA ALA A 385 -1.16 -8.47 32.28
C ALA A 385 -2.24 -8.55 33.38
N LYS A 386 -1.86 -8.36 34.65
CA LYS A 386 -2.82 -8.32 35.78
C LYS A 386 -3.89 -7.25 35.58
N ALA A 387 -3.52 -6.04 35.14
CA ALA A 387 -4.49 -4.99 34.85
C ALA A 387 -5.50 -5.40 33.77
N VAL A 388 -5.08 -6.16 32.75
CA VAL A 388 -6.00 -6.74 31.75
C VAL A 388 -6.97 -7.72 32.41
N PHE A 389 -6.49 -8.64 33.24
CA PHE A 389 -7.34 -9.64 33.91
C PHE A 389 -8.29 -9.01 34.96
N GLU A 390 -7.85 -7.98 35.68
CA GLU A 390 -8.72 -7.19 36.58
C GLU A 390 -9.84 -6.47 35.83
N TYR A 391 -9.53 -5.89 34.66
CA TYR A 391 -10.54 -5.26 33.83
C TYR A 391 -11.52 -6.28 33.22
N ILE A 392 -11.04 -7.47 32.86
CA ILE A 392 -11.93 -8.59 32.46
C ILE A 392 -12.84 -8.98 33.64
N ALA A 393 -12.34 -9.01 34.89
CA ALA A 393 -13.16 -9.27 36.07
C ALA A 393 -14.24 -8.19 36.25
N LEU A 394 -13.88 -6.92 36.10
CA LEU A 394 -14.81 -5.79 36.13
C LEU A 394 -15.96 -5.96 35.12
N ILE A 395 -15.65 -6.36 33.88
CA ILE A 395 -16.69 -6.59 32.86
C ILE A 395 -17.57 -7.78 33.25
N LYS A 396 -16.98 -8.87 33.77
CA LYS A 396 -17.71 -10.09 34.15
C LYS A 396 -18.60 -9.95 35.38
N GLU A 397 -18.29 -9.01 36.27
CA GLU A 397 -19.08 -8.72 37.47
C GLU A 397 -20.42 -8.05 37.14
N ARG A 398 -20.51 -7.37 35.99
CA ARG A 398 -21.69 -6.61 35.58
C ARG A 398 -22.54 -7.41 34.60
N GLU A 399 -23.84 -7.14 34.61
CA GLU A 399 -24.70 -7.51 33.49
C GLU A 399 -24.29 -6.70 32.25
N PRO A 400 -24.22 -7.29 31.04
CA PRO A 400 -24.00 -6.52 29.82
C PRO A 400 -25.00 -5.36 29.74
N GLU A 401 -24.56 -4.19 29.33
CA GLU A 401 -25.36 -2.97 29.38
C GLU A 401 -25.89 -2.63 27.99
N GLN A 402 -27.23 -2.57 27.86
CA GLN A 402 -27.87 -2.34 26.57
C GLN A 402 -27.48 -0.98 25.96
N TRP A 403 -27.27 0.05 26.77
CA TRP A 403 -26.95 1.39 26.26
C TRP A 403 -25.63 1.41 25.45
N ILE A 404 -24.65 0.58 25.82
CA ILE A 404 -23.37 0.45 25.11
C ILE A 404 -23.61 -0.18 23.73
N PHE A 405 -24.42 -1.25 23.70
CA PHE A 405 -24.82 -1.87 22.44
C PHE A 405 -25.60 -0.89 21.55
N ASP A 406 -26.55 -0.15 22.12
CA ASP A 406 -27.37 0.81 21.39
C ASP A 406 -26.50 1.95 20.82
N GLU A 407 -25.50 2.43 21.57
CA GLU A 407 -24.53 3.42 21.07
C GLU A 407 -23.73 2.88 19.88
N MET A 408 -23.13 1.68 20.02
CA MET A 408 -22.39 1.03 18.93
C MET A 408 -23.28 0.77 17.70
N LYS A 409 -24.53 0.35 17.92
CA LYS A 409 -25.53 0.11 16.87
C LYS A 409 -25.86 1.40 16.14
N ASN A 410 -26.18 2.47 16.88
CA ASN A 410 -26.52 3.78 16.30
C ASN A 410 -25.36 4.32 15.46
N LEU A 411 -24.12 4.22 15.96
CA LEU A 411 -22.94 4.65 15.21
C LEU A 411 -22.74 3.82 13.93
N ALA A 412 -22.91 2.51 13.99
CA ALA A 412 -22.82 1.63 12.82
C ALA A 412 -23.93 1.93 11.80
N GLU A 413 -25.15 2.22 12.24
CA GLU A 413 -26.27 2.61 11.39
C GLU A 413 -26.03 3.95 10.69
N VAL A 414 -25.52 4.95 11.41
CA VAL A 414 -25.14 6.25 10.84
C VAL A 414 -24.01 6.09 9.81
N GLU A 415 -22.97 5.31 10.14
CA GLU A 415 -21.87 5.03 9.20
C GLU A 415 -22.37 4.34 7.94
N PHE A 416 -23.24 3.32 8.08
CA PHE A 416 -23.80 2.60 6.93
C PHE A 416 -24.71 3.49 6.08
N ARG A 417 -25.58 4.28 6.71
CA ARG A 417 -26.51 5.19 6.03
C ARG A 417 -25.79 6.16 5.10
N PHE A 418 -24.66 6.73 5.56
CA PHE A 418 -23.86 7.71 4.82
C PHE A 418 -22.59 7.12 4.19
N LYS A 419 -22.55 5.80 4.00
CA LYS A 419 -21.41 5.11 3.40
C LYS A 419 -21.25 5.53 1.95
N GLN A 420 -20.07 6.05 1.61
CA GLN A 420 -19.75 6.52 0.26
C GLN A 420 -19.17 5.40 -0.61
N LYS A 421 -19.20 5.59 -1.93
CA LYS A 421 -18.60 4.65 -2.90
C LYS A 421 -17.08 4.54 -2.67
N THR A 422 -16.58 3.31 -2.79
CA THR A 422 -15.14 2.98 -2.82
C THR A 422 -14.70 2.67 -4.25
N PRO A 423 -13.39 2.66 -4.56
CA PRO A 423 -12.90 2.18 -5.86
C PRO A 423 -13.49 0.81 -6.24
N ALA A 424 -13.75 0.61 -7.54
CA ALA A 424 -14.50 -0.55 -8.05
C ALA A 424 -13.83 -1.88 -7.71
N SER A 425 -12.51 -2.01 -7.93
CA SER A 425 -11.70 -3.19 -7.58
C SER A 425 -11.76 -3.53 -6.10
N ARG A 426 -11.62 -2.53 -5.22
CA ARG A 426 -11.73 -2.72 -3.77
C ARG A 426 -13.15 -3.16 -3.36
N PHE A 427 -14.17 -2.64 -4.04
CA PHE A 427 -15.56 -2.99 -3.78
C PHE A 427 -15.86 -4.44 -4.16
N THR A 428 -15.51 -4.86 -5.38
CA THR A 428 -15.74 -6.22 -5.89
C THR A 428 -14.95 -7.27 -5.12
N SER A 429 -13.65 -7.03 -4.87
CA SER A 429 -12.78 -7.93 -4.11
C SER A 429 -13.28 -8.11 -2.66
N ARG A 430 -13.68 -7.02 -1.99
CA ARG A 430 -14.25 -7.12 -0.64
C ARG A 430 -15.55 -7.93 -0.63
N LEU A 431 -16.47 -7.62 -1.54
CA LEU A 431 -17.78 -8.27 -1.54
C LEU A 431 -17.73 -9.74 -1.95
N SER A 432 -16.78 -10.14 -2.81
CA SER A 432 -16.61 -11.56 -3.15
C SER A 432 -16.21 -12.37 -1.91
N SER A 433 -15.35 -11.84 -1.04
CA SER A 433 -15.06 -12.45 0.27
C SER A 433 -16.26 -12.40 1.23
N VAL A 434 -17.02 -11.29 1.27
CA VAL A 434 -18.24 -11.20 2.12
C VAL A 434 -19.29 -12.24 1.72
N MET A 435 -19.45 -12.53 0.42
CA MET A 435 -20.38 -13.55 -0.09
C MET A 435 -20.05 -14.98 0.36
N GLN A 436 -18.82 -15.24 0.82
CA GLN A 436 -18.46 -16.54 1.41
C GLN A 436 -19.09 -16.74 2.79
N LYS A 437 -19.41 -15.66 3.50
CA LYS A 437 -20.05 -15.74 4.82
C LYS A 437 -21.50 -16.21 4.69
N PRO A 438 -22.06 -16.88 5.71
CA PRO A 438 -23.45 -17.33 5.72
C PRO A 438 -24.43 -16.20 6.04
N LEU A 439 -24.23 -15.03 5.43
CA LEU A 439 -25.13 -13.88 5.55
C LEU A 439 -26.37 -14.07 4.67
N PRO A 440 -27.55 -13.61 5.11
CA PRO A 440 -28.67 -13.35 4.22
C PRO A 440 -28.20 -12.50 3.03
N ARG A 441 -28.61 -12.87 1.81
CA ARG A 441 -28.06 -12.24 0.60
C ARG A 441 -28.50 -10.78 0.44
N ASP A 442 -29.61 -10.40 1.08
CA ASP A 442 -30.05 -9.01 1.18
C ASP A 442 -29.08 -8.18 2.04
N TRP A 443 -28.29 -8.80 2.92
CA TRP A 443 -27.40 -8.11 3.87
C TRP A 443 -25.94 -8.04 3.41
N LEU A 444 -25.63 -8.32 2.15
CA LEU A 444 -24.23 -8.32 1.68
C LEU A 444 -23.54 -6.97 1.87
N LEU A 445 -24.27 -5.85 1.78
CA LEU A 445 -23.73 -4.51 2.04
C LEU A 445 -23.82 -4.10 3.52
N SER A 446 -24.81 -4.63 4.25
CA SER A 446 -25.22 -4.23 5.60
C SER A 446 -24.79 -5.20 6.70
N GLY A 447 -24.09 -6.29 6.37
CA GLY A 447 -23.74 -7.37 7.30
C GLY A 447 -22.80 -6.98 8.44
N SER A 448 -22.25 -5.77 8.45
CA SER A 448 -21.49 -5.21 9.58
C SER A 448 -22.36 -4.48 10.61
N LEU A 449 -23.66 -4.31 10.35
CA LEU A 449 -24.58 -3.67 11.28
C LEU A 449 -24.91 -4.59 12.46
N LEU A 450 -25.02 -3.98 13.63
CA LEU A 450 -25.51 -4.65 14.84
C LEU A 450 -27.04 -4.61 14.83
N ARG A 451 -27.69 -5.75 15.00
CA ARG A 451 -29.16 -5.88 14.89
C ARG A 451 -29.80 -6.28 16.21
N SER A 452 -29.24 -7.30 16.85
CA SER A 452 -29.79 -7.92 18.05
C SER A 452 -28.85 -7.77 19.24
N TYR A 453 -29.34 -7.11 20.29
CA TYR A 453 -28.69 -7.16 21.59
C TYR A 453 -28.92 -8.53 22.23
N ASN A 454 -27.85 -9.27 22.53
CA ASN A 454 -27.96 -10.59 23.15
C ASN A 454 -26.98 -10.71 24.35
N PRO A 455 -27.43 -10.36 25.57
CA PRO A 455 -26.57 -10.37 26.75
C PRO A 455 -26.04 -11.77 27.09
N GLU A 456 -26.82 -12.83 26.82
CA GLU A 456 -26.40 -14.20 27.11
C GLU A 456 -25.26 -14.67 26.19
N LEU A 457 -25.27 -14.26 24.90
CA LEU A 457 -24.14 -14.49 24.00
C LEU A 457 -22.91 -13.68 24.40
N ILE A 458 -23.06 -12.46 24.89
CA ILE A 458 -21.95 -11.64 25.42
C ILE A 458 -21.33 -12.33 26.64
N LYS A 459 -22.15 -12.81 27.60
CA LYS A 459 -21.68 -13.58 28.76
C LYS A 459 -20.98 -14.87 28.34
N LYS A 460 -21.56 -15.60 27.38
CA LYS A 460 -20.95 -16.81 26.81
C LYS A 460 -19.58 -16.48 26.21
N ALA A 461 -19.47 -15.41 25.45
CA ALA A 461 -18.21 -14.97 24.86
C ALA A 461 -17.16 -14.58 25.92
N LEU A 462 -17.55 -13.81 26.94
CA LEU A 462 -16.68 -13.48 28.08
C LEU A 462 -16.19 -14.73 28.84
N SER A 463 -16.97 -15.82 28.86
CA SER A 463 -16.59 -17.07 29.53
C SER A 463 -15.33 -17.74 28.95
N TYR A 464 -14.90 -17.36 27.74
CA TYR A 464 -13.65 -17.84 27.13
C TYR A 464 -12.41 -17.12 27.68
N LEU A 465 -12.56 -15.92 28.25
CA LEU A 465 -11.46 -15.14 28.81
C LEU A 465 -11.12 -15.62 30.23
N ARG A 466 -10.36 -16.71 30.35
CA ARG A 466 -10.08 -17.38 31.63
C ARG A 466 -8.59 -17.42 31.95
N ALA A 467 -8.27 -17.53 33.24
CA ALA A 467 -6.92 -17.69 33.75
C ALA A 467 -6.28 -19.06 33.42
N ASP A 468 -7.02 -20.00 32.83
CA ASP A 468 -6.53 -21.31 32.38
C ASP A 468 -6.60 -21.49 30.85
N ASN A 469 -6.97 -20.43 30.12
CA ASN A 469 -7.31 -20.49 28.70
C ASN A 469 -6.66 -19.35 27.91
N PHE A 470 -5.36 -19.15 28.10
CA PHE A 470 -4.62 -18.10 27.41
C PHE A 470 -3.18 -18.49 27.10
N ARG A 471 -2.57 -17.77 26.17
CA ARG A 471 -1.13 -17.77 25.91
C ARG A 471 -0.66 -16.32 25.83
N MET A 472 0.51 -16.03 26.41
CA MET A 472 1.14 -14.72 26.30
C MET A 472 2.34 -14.79 25.35
N VAL A 473 2.52 -13.74 24.57
CA VAL A 473 3.72 -13.51 23.77
C VAL A 473 4.32 -12.17 24.19
N VAL A 474 5.56 -12.20 24.65
CA VAL A 474 6.35 -11.02 24.99
C VAL A 474 7.40 -10.84 23.89
N VAL A 475 7.29 -9.74 23.17
CA VAL A 475 8.21 -9.41 22.07
C VAL A 475 9.18 -8.36 22.56
N ALA A 476 10.48 -8.63 22.51
CA ALA A 476 11.53 -7.68 22.87
C ALA A 476 12.88 -8.11 22.27
N GLN A 477 13.72 -7.13 21.89
CA GLN A 477 15.01 -7.41 21.27
C GLN A 477 16.06 -7.93 22.27
N ASP A 478 15.95 -7.54 23.54
CA ASP A 478 16.94 -7.72 24.60
C ASP A 478 16.43 -8.53 25.80
N TYR A 479 15.16 -8.98 25.78
CA TYR A 479 14.55 -9.74 26.86
C TYR A 479 13.87 -11.01 26.32
N PRO A 480 14.09 -12.19 26.93
CA PRO A 480 14.83 -12.45 28.18
C PRO A 480 16.36 -12.44 28.03
N GLY A 481 16.87 -12.43 26.80
CA GLY A 481 18.30 -12.40 26.50
C GLY A 481 18.94 -13.78 26.25
N ASP A 482 18.21 -14.87 26.54
CA ASP A 482 18.68 -16.26 26.47
C ASP A 482 17.76 -17.15 25.61
N TRP A 483 17.47 -16.74 24.36
CA TRP A 483 16.70 -17.57 23.42
C TRP A 483 17.46 -18.84 23.03
N ASP A 484 16.78 -19.98 23.13
CA ASP A 484 17.32 -21.32 22.89
C ASP A 484 16.72 -22.00 21.65
N LEU A 485 15.67 -21.41 21.06
CA LEU A 485 14.98 -21.95 19.88
C LEU A 485 14.99 -20.96 18.71
N LYS A 486 14.90 -21.51 17.49
CA LYS A 486 14.72 -20.75 16.25
C LYS A 486 13.56 -21.30 15.43
N GLU A 487 12.68 -20.42 15.00
CA GLU A 487 11.57 -20.75 14.11
C GLU A 487 12.13 -21.16 12.74
N LYS A 488 11.57 -22.22 12.13
CA LYS A 488 12.13 -22.90 10.97
C LYS A 488 12.26 -22.00 9.73
N TRP A 489 11.24 -21.21 9.42
CA TRP A 489 11.10 -20.55 8.11
C TRP A 489 11.72 -19.16 8.08
N TYR A 490 11.57 -18.41 9.16
CA TYR A 490 12.05 -17.03 9.29
C TYR A 490 13.27 -16.91 10.21
N GLY A 491 13.62 -17.94 10.97
CA GLY A 491 14.73 -17.88 11.92
C GLY A 491 14.44 -16.94 13.10
N THR A 492 13.17 -16.76 13.47
CA THR A 492 12.78 -16.01 14.67
C THR A 492 13.37 -16.69 15.89
N GLU A 493 14.24 -15.99 16.63
CA GLU A 493 14.77 -16.50 17.89
C GLU A 493 13.68 -16.38 18.96
N TYR A 494 13.39 -17.46 19.66
CA TYR A 494 12.32 -17.48 20.66
C TYR A 494 12.62 -18.44 21.81
N LYS A 495 11.83 -18.33 22.88
CA LYS A 495 11.83 -19.20 24.05
C LYS A 495 10.39 -19.46 24.47
N VAL A 496 10.07 -20.67 24.92
CA VAL A 496 8.73 -21.03 25.40
C VAL A 496 8.83 -21.58 26.80
N GLU A 497 8.05 -21.03 27.71
CA GLU A 497 8.01 -21.44 29.11
C GLU A 497 6.56 -21.57 29.58
N ASP A 498 6.35 -22.36 30.63
CA ASP A 498 5.12 -22.27 31.41
C ASP A 498 5.05 -20.90 32.11
N VAL A 499 3.86 -20.33 32.19
CA VAL A 499 3.61 -19.19 33.08
C VAL A 499 3.94 -19.63 34.52
N PRO A 500 4.85 -18.92 35.24
CA PRO A 500 5.24 -19.29 36.59
C PRO A 500 4.03 -19.44 37.52
N LYS A 501 4.05 -20.45 38.42
CA LYS A 501 2.90 -20.80 39.25
C LYS A 501 2.44 -19.67 40.18
N ASP A 502 3.40 -18.90 40.72
CA ASP A 502 3.16 -17.68 41.49
C ASP A 502 2.41 -16.65 40.64
N PHE A 503 2.91 -16.35 39.46
CA PHE A 503 2.30 -15.38 38.56
C PHE A 503 0.92 -15.83 38.04
N LEU A 504 0.75 -17.12 37.77
CA LEU A 504 -0.57 -17.68 37.44
C LEU A 504 -1.56 -17.54 38.61
N GLY A 505 -1.10 -17.69 39.85
CA GLY A 505 -1.88 -17.41 41.05
C GLY A 505 -2.33 -15.94 41.11
N GLU A 506 -1.42 -15.00 40.84
CA GLU A 506 -1.75 -13.57 40.77
C GLU A 506 -2.76 -13.25 39.66
N ILE A 507 -2.67 -13.89 38.49
CA ILE A 507 -3.66 -13.74 37.41
C ILE A 507 -5.03 -14.26 37.86
N GLN A 508 -5.08 -15.38 38.58
CA GLN A 508 -6.32 -15.92 39.13
C GLN A 508 -6.94 -15.01 40.19
N GLU A 509 -6.11 -14.33 41.00
CA GLU A 509 -6.55 -13.32 41.97
C GLU A 509 -7.07 -12.07 41.27
N ALA A 510 -6.34 -11.56 40.26
CA ALA A 510 -6.77 -10.43 39.42
C ALA A 510 -8.15 -10.67 38.78
N LEU A 511 -8.37 -11.87 38.24
CA LEU A 511 -9.64 -12.26 37.63
C LEU A 511 -10.79 -12.43 38.66
N LYS A 512 -10.47 -12.48 39.96
CA LYS A 512 -11.41 -12.53 41.09
C LYS A 512 -11.49 -11.21 41.87
N SER A 513 -10.84 -10.15 41.39
CA SER A 513 -10.86 -8.83 42.03
C SER A 513 -12.28 -8.34 42.26
N THR A 514 -12.50 -7.66 43.38
CA THR A 514 -13.77 -7.00 43.77
C THR A 514 -13.57 -5.49 43.74
N PRO A 515 -14.64 -4.66 43.84
CA PRO A 515 -14.48 -3.21 43.89
C PRO A 515 -13.51 -2.69 44.97
N GLU A 516 -13.32 -3.43 46.06
CA GLU A 516 -12.41 -3.08 47.16
C GLU A 516 -10.95 -3.48 46.90
N THR A 517 -10.70 -4.51 46.09
CA THR A 517 -9.36 -5.06 45.84
C THR A 517 -8.81 -4.71 44.46
N ARG A 518 -9.67 -4.34 43.53
CA ARG A 518 -9.33 -3.92 42.16
C ARG A 518 -8.64 -2.56 42.17
N LEU A 519 -7.78 -2.34 41.17
CA LEU A 519 -7.20 -1.03 40.88
C LEU A 519 -8.31 0.04 40.76
N SER A 520 -8.29 1.04 41.64
CA SER A 520 -9.32 2.09 41.74
C SER A 520 -9.47 2.96 40.50
N ASP A 521 -8.42 3.04 39.68
CA ASP A 521 -8.39 3.80 38.44
C ASP A 521 -9.11 3.07 37.29
N LEU A 522 -9.41 1.77 37.43
CA LEU A 522 -10.13 1.00 36.42
C LEU A 522 -11.64 1.11 36.63
N HIS A 523 -12.35 1.61 35.61
CA HIS A 523 -13.81 1.68 35.62
C HIS A 523 -14.38 1.59 34.20
N MET A 524 -15.68 1.29 34.11
CA MET A 524 -16.40 1.19 32.84
C MET A 524 -16.49 2.57 32.14
N PRO A 525 -16.59 2.60 30.80
CA PRO A 525 -16.66 3.85 30.05
C PRO A 525 -17.92 4.64 30.40
N HIS A 526 -17.84 5.95 30.17
CA HIS A 526 -18.97 6.86 30.28
C HIS A 526 -19.69 6.98 28.94
N LYS A 527 -20.85 7.66 28.93
CA LYS A 527 -21.60 7.89 27.70
C LYS A 527 -20.88 8.91 26.81
N ASN A 528 -20.79 8.63 25.51
CA ASN A 528 -20.05 9.46 24.58
C ASN A 528 -20.85 10.72 24.17
N GLU A 529 -20.35 11.91 24.53
CA GLU A 529 -20.98 13.21 24.24
C GLU A 529 -20.70 13.72 22.80
N PHE A 530 -19.80 13.06 22.06
CA PHE A 530 -19.50 13.39 20.67
C PHE A 530 -20.42 12.73 19.65
N VAL A 531 -21.27 11.78 20.07
CA VAL A 531 -22.23 11.11 19.18
C VAL A 531 -23.04 12.16 18.42
N PRO A 532 -22.98 12.17 17.07
CA PRO A 532 -23.58 13.25 16.29
C PRO A 532 -25.11 13.19 16.37
N THR A 533 -25.71 14.33 16.68
CA THR A 533 -27.18 14.50 16.77
C THR A 533 -27.75 15.18 15.54
N ARG A 534 -26.96 16.05 14.89
CA ARG A 534 -27.33 16.76 13.67
C ARG A 534 -26.72 16.09 12.44
N LEU A 535 -27.51 15.23 11.80
CA LEU A 535 -27.12 14.50 10.58
C LEU A 535 -27.81 15.03 9.30
N SER A 536 -28.51 16.17 9.41
CA SER A 536 -29.21 16.79 8.28
C SER A 536 -28.23 17.36 7.26
N VAL A 537 -28.45 17.07 5.99
CA VAL A 537 -27.71 17.64 4.85
C VAL A 537 -28.68 18.42 3.99
N GLU A 538 -28.41 19.70 3.78
CA GLU A 538 -29.16 20.52 2.82
C GLU A 538 -28.68 20.19 1.41
N LYS A 539 -29.48 19.39 0.68
CA LYS A 539 -29.20 19.06 -0.72
C LYS A 539 -29.67 20.21 -1.60
N LYS A 540 -28.74 20.86 -2.30
CA LYS A 540 -29.04 21.86 -3.32
C LYS A 540 -28.52 21.37 -4.65
N GLU A 541 -29.40 20.82 -5.47
CA GLU A 541 -29.01 20.32 -6.79
C GLU A 541 -28.38 21.45 -7.62
N VAL A 542 -27.21 21.17 -8.17
CA VAL A 542 -26.48 22.04 -9.09
C VAL A 542 -26.38 21.35 -10.44
N SER A 543 -26.42 22.11 -11.54
CA SER A 543 -26.27 21.55 -12.88
C SER A 543 -24.90 20.92 -13.09
N GLU A 544 -23.86 21.55 -12.55
CA GLU A 544 -22.49 21.04 -12.54
C GLU A 544 -21.83 21.37 -11.19
N PRO A 545 -21.16 20.40 -10.55
CA PRO A 545 -20.37 20.66 -9.34
C PRO A 545 -19.24 21.66 -9.59
N ALA A 546 -19.02 22.56 -8.63
CA ALA A 546 -17.90 23.48 -8.66
C ALA A 546 -16.58 22.71 -8.64
N LYS A 547 -15.75 22.95 -9.66
CA LYS A 547 -14.47 22.25 -9.82
C LYS A 547 -13.34 22.82 -8.98
N THR A 548 -13.52 24.00 -8.39
CA THR A 548 -12.50 24.71 -7.61
C THR A 548 -13.10 25.26 -6.30
N PRO A 549 -12.33 25.31 -5.21
CA PRO A 549 -12.71 26.07 -4.04
C PRO A 549 -12.63 27.57 -4.31
N LYS A 550 -13.40 28.36 -3.56
CA LYS A 550 -13.37 29.83 -3.60
C LYS A 550 -12.59 30.38 -2.42
N LEU A 551 -11.94 31.51 -2.64
CA LEU A 551 -11.19 32.23 -1.64
C LEU A 551 -12.13 33.22 -0.94
N ILE A 552 -12.57 32.87 0.25
CA ILE A 552 -13.60 33.63 0.99
C ILE A 552 -13.01 34.55 2.05
N ARG A 553 -11.69 34.45 2.29
CA ARG A 553 -10.90 35.41 3.07
C ARG A 553 -9.46 35.38 2.58
N HIS A 554 -8.91 36.57 2.29
CA HIS A 554 -7.53 36.73 1.87
C HIS A 554 -6.99 38.05 2.41
N ASP A 555 -6.25 37.98 3.51
CA ASP A 555 -5.61 39.13 4.14
C ASP A 555 -4.17 38.78 4.53
N ASP A 556 -3.48 39.73 5.18
CA ASP A 556 -2.08 39.57 5.58
C ASP A 556 -1.85 38.38 6.53
N HIS A 557 -2.89 37.95 7.25
CA HIS A 557 -2.81 36.92 8.29
C HIS A 557 -3.40 35.58 7.84
N VAL A 558 -4.48 35.59 7.06
CA VAL A 558 -5.28 34.42 6.72
C VAL A 558 -5.53 34.29 5.22
N ARG A 559 -5.42 33.06 4.71
CA ARG A 559 -5.95 32.65 3.42
C ARG A 559 -6.89 31.45 3.58
N LEU A 560 -8.19 31.67 3.36
CA LEU A 560 -9.25 30.66 3.54
C LEU A 560 -9.89 30.27 2.22
N TRP A 561 -9.63 29.03 1.82
CA TRP A 561 -10.30 28.34 0.73
C TRP A 561 -11.53 27.62 1.26
N PHE A 562 -12.66 27.78 0.58
CA PHE A 562 -13.92 27.17 0.95
C PHE A 562 -14.63 26.57 -0.26
N LYS A 563 -15.20 25.39 -0.07
CA LYS A 563 -16.20 24.82 -0.96
C LYS A 563 -17.25 24.08 -0.11
N LYS A 564 -18.53 24.36 -0.32
CA LYS A 564 -19.62 23.54 0.20
C LYS A 564 -19.73 22.26 -0.65
N ASP A 565 -19.96 21.11 -0.02
CA ASP A 565 -20.27 19.88 -0.77
C ASP A 565 -21.53 20.08 -1.62
N ASP A 566 -21.39 19.80 -2.90
CA ASP A 566 -22.40 19.95 -3.94
C ASP A 566 -22.60 18.65 -4.74
N ARG A 567 -22.07 17.52 -4.24
CA ARG A 567 -22.02 16.27 -4.99
C ARG A 567 -22.27 15.02 -4.15
N PHE A 568 -21.75 14.93 -2.93
CA PHE A 568 -21.73 13.67 -2.18
C PHE A 568 -22.81 13.59 -1.10
N TRP A 569 -23.30 14.72 -0.64
CA TRP A 569 -24.44 14.87 0.27
C TRP A 569 -24.32 14.08 1.58
N VAL A 570 -23.11 14.04 2.15
CA VAL A 570 -22.85 13.41 3.45
C VAL A 570 -22.80 14.46 4.55
N PRO A 571 -23.21 14.16 5.80
CA PRO A 571 -23.11 15.08 6.94
C PRO A 571 -21.68 15.14 7.48
N LYS A 572 -20.71 15.29 6.58
CA LYS A 572 -19.29 15.27 6.87
C LYS A 572 -18.60 16.47 6.26
N ALA A 573 -17.54 16.92 6.92
CA ALA A 573 -16.67 17.94 6.38
C ALA A 573 -15.23 17.73 6.86
N THR A 574 -14.32 18.52 6.28
CA THR A 574 -12.92 18.56 6.65
C THR A 574 -12.46 20.01 6.69
N LEU A 575 -11.73 20.35 7.75
CA LEU A 575 -10.98 21.59 7.87
C LEU A 575 -9.49 21.22 7.91
N HIS A 576 -8.71 21.72 6.96
CA HIS A 576 -7.25 21.69 7.00
C HIS A 576 -6.74 23.09 7.30
N VAL A 577 -5.79 23.20 8.23
CA VAL A 577 -5.15 24.44 8.64
C VAL A 577 -3.64 24.23 8.62
N THR A 578 -2.90 25.02 7.84
CA THR A 578 -1.44 25.12 7.96
C THR A 578 -1.09 26.44 8.65
N LEU A 579 -0.53 26.34 9.84
CA LEU A 579 0.12 27.44 10.54
C LEU A 579 1.52 27.60 9.94
N ARG A 580 1.64 28.42 8.90
CA ARG A 580 2.90 28.64 8.18
C ARG A 580 3.91 29.32 9.09
N ASN A 581 5.05 28.69 9.28
CA ASN A 581 6.19 29.24 10.01
C ASN A 581 7.52 28.56 9.58
N PRO A 582 8.50 29.33 9.07
CA PRO A 582 9.77 28.77 8.58
C PRO A 582 10.63 28.15 9.68
N LEU A 583 10.39 28.48 10.96
CA LEU A 583 11.17 27.94 12.08
C LEU A 583 11.07 26.42 12.14
N VAL A 584 9.91 25.84 11.81
CA VAL A 584 9.70 24.36 11.83
C VAL A 584 10.73 23.64 10.97
N TRP A 585 11.04 24.20 9.80
CA TRP A 585 11.95 23.62 8.81
C TRP A 585 13.26 24.42 8.66
N ALA A 586 13.69 25.12 9.71
CA ALA A 586 14.93 25.90 9.67
C ALA A 586 16.18 25.02 9.83
N THR A 587 16.11 24.03 10.72
CA THR A 587 17.19 23.09 11.05
C THR A 587 16.62 21.71 11.39
N PRO A 588 17.42 20.64 11.36
CA PRO A 588 16.98 19.32 11.84
C PRO A 588 16.47 19.38 13.28
N ALA A 589 17.15 20.12 14.17
CA ALA A 589 16.75 20.29 15.56
C ALA A 589 15.36 20.93 15.68
N ASN A 590 15.05 21.96 14.89
CA ASN A 590 13.73 22.57 14.93
C ASN A 590 12.63 21.65 14.41
N LEU A 591 12.89 20.84 13.38
CA LEU A 591 11.93 19.86 12.91
C LEU A 591 11.67 18.79 13.98
N VAL A 592 12.73 18.31 14.64
CA VAL A 592 12.59 17.34 15.73
C VAL A 592 11.79 17.94 16.90
N LYS A 593 12.10 19.17 17.34
CA LYS A 593 11.33 19.88 18.37
C LYS A 593 9.86 20.05 17.97
N SER A 594 9.58 20.37 16.71
CA SER A 594 8.22 20.53 16.19
C SER A 594 7.46 19.20 16.18
N LYS A 595 8.09 18.11 15.72
CA LYS A 595 7.51 16.75 15.81
C LYS A 595 7.22 16.36 17.25
N PHE A 596 8.15 16.65 18.15
CA PHE A 596 8.02 16.36 19.57
C PHE A 596 6.83 17.09 20.19
N TYR A 597 6.70 18.38 19.90
CA TYR A 597 5.55 19.18 20.30
C TYR A 597 4.23 18.59 19.80
N CYS A 598 4.14 18.22 18.52
CA CYS A 598 2.93 17.58 17.98
C CYS A 598 2.59 16.27 18.70
N GLU A 599 3.59 15.44 19.01
CA GLU A 599 3.39 14.21 19.77
C GLU A 599 2.90 14.45 21.20
N LEU A 600 3.45 15.46 21.90
CA LEU A 600 3.02 15.81 23.25
C LEU A 600 1.59 16.33 23.30
N VAL A 601 1.20 17.15 22.32
CA VAL A 601 -0.18 17.64 22.21
C VAL A 601 -1.14 16.48 21.95
N ARG A 602 -0.79 15.55 21.04
CA ARG A 602 -1.61 14.35 20.79
C ARG A 602 -1.73 13.46 22.01
N ASP A 603 -0.62 13.26 22.72
CA ASP A 603 -0.60 12.46 23.95
C ASP A 603 -1.50 13.06 25.04
N ALA A 604 -1.49 14.40 25.19
CA ALA A 604 -2.34 15.11 26.13
C ALA A 604 -3.83 15.15 25.73
N LEU A 605 -4.14 14.95 24.45
CA LEU A 605 -5.50 14.99 23.92
C LEU A 605 -6.19 13.63 23.87
N VAL A 606 -5.43 12.53 23.89
CA VAL A 606 -5.94 11.18 23.55
C VAL A 606 -7.19 10.79 24.33
N GLU A 607 -7.22 11.03 25.64
CA GLU A 607 -8.36 10.67 26.50
C GLU A 607 -9.65 11.42 26.13
N TYR A 608 -9.52 12.66 25.63
CA TYR A 608 -10.66 13.47 25.20
C TYR A 608 -11.04 13.19 23.73
N SER A 609 -10.04 13.03 22.86
CA SER A 609 -10.28 12.84 21.43
C SER A 609 -10.77 11.44 21.07
N TYR A 610 -10.58 10.45 21.94
CA TYR A 610 -11.03 9.08 21.69
C TYR A 610 -12.55 8.97 21.55
N ASP A 611 -13.31 9.68 22.38
CA ASP A 611 -14.77 9.73 22.26
C ASP A 611 -15.20 10.35 20.92
N ALA A 612 -14.48 11.38 20.46
CA ALA A 612 -14.71 11.96 19.14
C ALA A 612 -14.43 10.95 18.02
N GLU A 613 -13.32 10.20 18.12
CA GLU A 613 -12.93 9.20 17.13
C GLU A 613 -14.00 8.09 17.00
N LEU A 614 -14.47 7.55 18.14
CA LEU A 614 -15.58 6.59 18.18
C LEU A 614 -16.86 7.15 17.54
N ALA A 615 -17.12 8.44 17.74
CA ALA A 615 -18.27 9.12 17.17
C ALA A 615 -18.10 9.48 15.67
N GLY A 616 -16.99 9.08 15.03
CA GLY A 616 -16.71 9.32 13.62
C GLY A 616 -16.20 10.74 13.32
N LEU A 617 -15.50 11.34 14.27
CA LEU A 617 -14.85 12.64 14.19
C LEU A 617 -13.38 12.52 14.60
N ASP A 618 -12.46 12.85 13.71
CA ASP A 618 -11.02 12.68 13.93
C ASP A 618 -10.28 14.01 13.76
N TYR A 619 -9.07 14.07 14.32
CA TYR A 619 -8.13 15.17 14.12
C TYR A 619 -6.71 14.65 13.84
N ASN A 620 -5.91 15.48 13.19
CA ASN A 620 -4.48 15.26 13.07
C ASN A 620 -3.70 16.55 13.34
N LEU A 621 -2.51 16.40 13.90
CA LEU A 621 -1.54 17.46 14.14
C LEU A 621 -0.15 16.98 13.73
N SER A 622 0.48 17.63 12.75
CA SER A 622 1.78 17.22 12.25
C SER A 622 2.66 18.41 11.88
N ALA A 623 3.98 18.23 11.97
CA ALA A 623 4.93 19.19 11.43
C ALA A 623 5.20 18.91 9.95
N SER A 624 5.23 19.95 9.13
CA SER A 624 5.56 19.87 7.71
C SER A 624 6.59 20.92 7.31
N ILE A 625 6.98 20.93 6.03
CA ILE A 625 7.95 21.89 5.49
C ILE A 625 7.46 23.34 5.54
N PHE A 626 6.15 23.55 5.62
CA PHE A 626 5.56 24.90 5.70
C PHE A 626 5.34 25.37 7.13
N GLY A 627 5.19 24.47 8.10
CA GLY A 627 4.86 24.82 9.47
C GLY A 627 4.17 23.68 10.21
N LEU A 628 3.09 24.00 10.94
CA LEU A 628 2.26 23.00 11.62
C LEU A 628 0.94 22.82 10.87
N ASP A 629 0.62 21.57 10.54
CA ASP A 629 -0.66 21.19 9.94
C ASP A 629 -1.60 20.65 11.00
N VAL A 630 -2.77 21.26 11.11
CA VAL A 630 -3.91 20.82 11.92
C VAL A 630 -5.03 20.44 10.99
N SER A 631 -5.64 19.27 11.17
CA SER A 631 -6.88 18.92 10.47
C SER A 631 -7.92 18.37 11.42
N VAL A 632 -9.18 18.71 11.18
CA VAL A 632 -10.34 18.12 11.85
C VAL A 632 -11.30 17.66 10.77
N GLY A 633 -11.81 16.43 10.85
CA GLY A 633 -12.69 15.89 9.82
C GLY A 633 -13.56 14.74 10.31
N GLY A 634 -14.75 14.61 9.74
CA GLY A 634 -15.74 13.64 10.18
C GLY A 634 -17.14 14.24 10.17
N TYR A 635 -18.03 13.77 11.05
CA TYR A 635 -19.38 14.32 11.15
C TYR A 635 -19.36 15.78 11.63
N ASN A 636 -20.04 16.66 10.89
CA ASN A 636 -19.87 18.11 11.05
C ASN A 636 -20.54 18.73 12.30
N ASP A 637 -21.33 17.97 13.06
CA ASP A 637 -22.05 18.44 14.25
C ASP A 637 -21.11 18.98 15.34
N LYS A 638 -20.05 18.23 15.67
CA LYS A 638 -19.13 18.53 16.78
C LYS A 638 -17.72 18.96 16.35
N MET A 639 -17.49 19.20 15.05
CA MET A 639 -16.18 19.58 14.50
C MET A 639 -15.57 20.83 15.17
N ALA A 640 -16.37 21.88 15.38
CA ALA A 640 -15.89 23.12 16.00
C ALA A 640 -15.45 22.91 17.45
N VAL A 641 -16.15 22.05 18.20
CA VAL A 641 -15.84 21.72 19.60
C VAL A 641 -14.49 20.99 19.69
N LEU A 642 -14.27 20.01 18.80
CA LEU A 642 -12.99 19.31 18.75
C LEU A 642 -11.85 20.25 18.33
N LEU A 643 -12.07 21.10 17.31
CA LEU A 643 -11.08 22.10 16.88
C LEU A 643 -10.67 23.03 18.02
N GLU A 644 -11.63 23.61 18.75
CA GLU A 644 -11.35 24.49 19.88
C GLU A 644 -10.50 23.79 20.95
N LYS A 645 -10.81 22.52 21.25
CA LYS A 645 -10.02 21.74 22.21
C LYS A 645 -8.60 21.49 21.71
N VAL A 646 -8.43 21.12 20.43
CA VAL A 646 -7.11 20.89 19.83
C VAL A 646 -6.27 22.16 19.91
N LEU A 647 -6.83 23.30 19.49
CA LEU A 647 -6.13 24.60 19.50
C LEU A 647 -5.79 25.07 20.91
N THR A 648 -6.68 24.86 21.87
CA THR A 648 -6.44 25.21 23.28
C THR A 648 -5.32 24.34 23.85
N SER A 649 -5.35 23.02 23.62
CA SER A 649 -4.27 22.12 24.04
C SER A 649 -2.93 22.42 23.36
N MET A 650 -2.94 22.92 22.11
CA MET A 650 -1.75 23.42 21.44
C MET A 650 -1.17 24.65 22.16
N ARG A 651 -2.01 25.65 22.42
CA ARG A 651 -1.59 26.90 23.07
C ARG A 651 -1.09 26.69 24.51
N ASP A 652 -1.82 25.89 25.26
CA ASP A 652 -1.68 25.77 26.72
C ASP A 652 -0.89 24.51 27.12
N LEU A 653 -0.18 23.87 26.19
CA LEU A 653 0.59 22.66 26.47
C LEU A 653 1.57 22.89 27.64
N VAL A 654 1.43 22.06 28.67
CA VAL A 654 2.41 21.94 29.76
C VAL A 654 3.25 20.70 29.50
N VAL A 655 4.54 20.89 29.25
CA VAL A 655 5.45 19.76 29.00
C VAL A 655 5.72 19.03 30.31
N ASN A 656 5.12 17.85 30.46
CA ASN A 656 5.43 16.93 31.55
C ASN A 656 6.74 16.18 31.24
N PRO A 657 7.79 16.27 32.10
CA PRO A 657 9.07 15.60 31.85
C PRO A 657 8.98 14.08 31.67
N ASP A 658 8.12 13.40 32.43
CA ASP A 658 7.97 11.94 32.32
C ASP A 658 7.35 11.56 30.97
N ARG A 659 6.29 12.27 30.56
CA ARG A 659 5.66 12.07 29.23
C ARG A 659 6.63 12.43 28.11
N PHE A 660 7.42 13.48 28.29
CA PHE A 660 8.49 13.84 27.38
C PHE A 660 9.47 12.67 27.20
N HIS A 661 10.02 12.11 28.27
CA HIS A 661 10.99 11.02 28.14
C HIS A 661 10.39 9.75 27.48
N VAL A 662 9.11 9.45 27.72
CA VAL A 662 8.40 8.37 27.02
C VAL A 662 8.34 8.65 25.51
N ILE A 663 8.00 9.87 25.10
CA ILE A 663 7.94 10.25 23.69
C ILE A 663 9.35 10.32 23.06
N LYS A 664 10.37 10.81 23.78
CA LYS A 664 11.78 10.84 23.34
C LYS A 664 12.27 9.43 23.03
N GLU A 665 11.98 8.47 23.90
CA GLU A 665 12.29 7.05 23.66
C GLU A 665 11.62 6.53 22.40
N ARG A 666 10.31 6.80 22.24
CA ARG A 666 9.53 6.34 21.08
C ARG A 666 10.04 6.93 19.76
N LEU A 667 10.35 8.23 19.72
CA LEU A 667 10.91 8.89 18.53
C LEU A 667 12.32 8.37 18.22
N SER A 668 13.17 8.18 19.23
CA SER A 668 14.51 7.61 19.06
C SER A 668 14.46 6.22 18.44
N ARG A 669 13.55 5.38 18.93
CA ARG A 669 13.28 4.05 18.39
C ARG A 669 12.69 4.11 16.98
N GLY A 670 11.78 5.04 16.71
CA GLY A 670 11.25 5.29 15.37
C GLY A 670 12.34 5.62 14.35
N TYR A 671 13.28 6.50 14.69
CA TYR A 671 14.42 6.82 13.81
C TYR A 671 15.36 5.65 13.60
N LYS A 672 15.63 4.84 14.63
CA LYS A 672 16.44 3.61 14.50
C LYS A 672 15.75 2.59 13.60
N ASN A 673 14.47 2.30 13.85
CA ASN A 673 13.70 1.31 13.11
C ASN A 673 13.48 1.71 11.64
N ALA A 674 13.52 3.01 11.31
CA ALA A 674 13.44 3.47 9.93
C ALA A 674 14.58 2.92 9.05
N GLU A 675 15.78 2.74 9.62
CA GLU A 675 16.94 2.18 8.91
C GLU A 675 16.87 0.64 8.73
N TYR A 676 15.93 -0.02 9.41
CA TYR A 676 15.64 -1.47 9.32
C TYR A 676 14.38 -1.75 8.49
N GLN A 677 13.74 -0.73 7.90
CA GLN A 677 12.65 -0.93 6.96
C GLN A 677 13.15 -1.60 5.68
N GLN A 678 12.23 -2.12 4.86
CA GLN A 678 12.63 -2.71 3.58
C GLN A 678 13.31 -1.67 2.69
N PRO A 679 14.40 -2.03 1.98
CA PRO A 679 15.21 -1.10 1.19
C PRO A 679 14.41 -0.19 0.24
N PHE A 680 13.35 -0.69 -0.41
CA PHE A 680 12.54 0.12 -1.32
C PHE A 680 11.74 1.24 -0.62
N TYR A 681 11.45 1.11 0.69
CA TYR A 681 10.86 2.21 1.47
C TYR A 681 11.90 3.27 1.84
N GLN A 682 13.18 2.91 1.92
CA GLN A 682 14.26 3.83 2.31
C GLN A 682 14.79 4.64 1.13
N VAL A 683 14.89 4.05 -0.06
CA VAL A 683 15.61 4.63 -1.22
C VAL A 683 15.12 6.03 -1.62
N GLY A 684 13.81 6.25 -1.53
CA GLY A 684 13.18 7.52 -1.88
C GLY A 684 13.60 8.70 -1.00
N ASP A 685 13.94 8.45 0.27
CA ASP A 685 14.40 9.47 1.21
C ASP A 685 15.77 10.02 0.81
N TYR A 686 16.67 9.15 0.33
CA TYR A 686 17.97 9.58 -0.20
C TYR A 686 17.83 10.35 -1.51
N THR A 687 16.96 9.92 -2.41
CA THR A 687 16.72 10.69 -3.64
C THR A 687 16.12 12.06 -3.33
N ARG A 688 15.20 12.17 -2.35
CA ARG A 688 14.70 13.47 -1.86
C ARG A 688 15.82 14.29 -1.22
N TYR A 689 16.68 13.66 -0.42
CA TYR A 689 17.85 14.31 0.16
C TYR A 689 18.80 14.87 -0.88
N LEU A 690 18.98 14.22 -2.03
CA LEU A 690 19.84 14.69 -3.12
C LEU A 690 19.18 15.77 -3.99
N THR A 691 17.87 15.70 -4.20
CA THR A 691 17.16 16.53 -5.18
C THR A 691 16.43 17.75 -4.59
N ALA A 692 16.14 17.78 -3.29
CA ALA A 692 15.57 18.97 -2.64
C ALA A 692 16.67 19.97 -2.24
N GLU A 693 16.41 21.28 -2.29
CA GLU A 693 17.37 22.30 -1.81
C GLU A 693 17.72 22.06 -0.34
N LYS A 694 16.70 21.90 0.52
CA LYS A 694 16.82 21.65 1.96
C LYS A 694 16.06 20.40 2.37
N ALA A 695 16.79 19.36 2.70
CA ALA A 695 16.28 18.11 3.25
C ALA A 695 17.35 17.48 4.14
N TRP A 696 16.91 16.65 5.08
CA TRP A 696 17.79 15.92 6.01
C TRP A 696 17.36 14.47 6.14
N LEU A 697 18.30 13.65 6.60
CA LEU A 697 18.14 12.21 6.80
C LEU A 697 17.78 11.88 8.25
N ASN A 698 17.27 10.66 8.46
CA ASN A 698 16.88 10.17 9.78
C ASN A 698 18.02 10.21 10.79
N GLU A 699 19.26 9.91 10.38
CA GLU A 699 20.44 9.98 11.25
C GLU A 699 20.69 11.39 11.80
N GLN A 700 20.39 12.44 11.02
CA GLN A 700 20.53 13.83 11.45
C GLN A 700 19.42 14.21 12.43
N TYR A 701 18.20 13.68 12.26
CA TYR A 701 17.14 13.87 13.25
C TYR A 701 17.44 13.13 14.55
N ALA A 702 18.00 11.92 14.45
CA ALA A 702 18.37 11.10 15.59
C ALA A 702 19.48 11.76 16.42
N SER A 703 20.51 12.33 15.79
CA SER A 703 21.58 13.02 16.51
C SER A 703 21.09 14.25 17.26
N GLU A 704 20.19 15.04 16.67
CA GLU A 704 19.61 16.21 17.36
C GLU A 704 18.69 15.80 18.51
N LEU A 705 17.95 14.68 18.36
CA LEU A 705 17.03 14.21 19.39
C LEU A 705 17.73 13.93 20.72
N GLU A 706 18.99 13.49 20.71
CA GLU A 706 19.76 13.21 21.92
C GLU A 706 19.91 14.44 22.82
N HIS A 707 20.05 15.62 22.21
CA HIS A 707 20.33 16.88 22.90
C HIS A 707 19.10 17.72 23.26
N ILE A 708 17.90 17.31 22.82
CA ILE A 708 16.66 18.04 23.11
C ILE A 708 16.14 17.65 24.49
N GLU A 709 15.87 18.63 25.34
CA GLU A 709 15.33 18.49 26.69
C GLU A 709 13.92 19.12 26.83
N PRO A 710 13.16 18.83 27.91
CA PRO A 710 11.80 19.36 28.09
C PRO A 710 11.70 20.90 28.00
N GLU A 711 12.71 21.60 28.50
CA GLU A 711 12.79 23.06 28.49
C GLU A 711 12.93 23.61 27.07
N ASP A 712 13.62 22.90 26.17
CA ASP A 712 13.76 23.31 24.77
C ASP A 712 12.41 23.33 24.06
N ILE A 713 11.57 22.33 24.32
CA ILE A 713 10.21 22.29 23.78
C ILE A 713 9.39 23.43 24.37
N SER A 714 9.40 23.55 25.70
CA SER A 714 8.67 24.57 26.46
C SER A 714 9.00 26.00 26.00
N CYS A 715 10.25 26.25 25.60
CA CYS A 715 10.68 27.54 25.08
C CYS A 715 10.39 27.72 23.58
N PHE A 716 10.42 26.64 22.80
CA PHE A 716 10.32 26.69 21.34
C PHE A 716 8.88 26.89 20.83
N PHE A 717 7.91 26.11 21.31
CA PHE A 717 6.56 26.16 20.74
C PHE A 717 5.83 27.49 20.97
N PRO A 718 6.00 28.22 22.10
CA PRO A 718 5.39 29.55 22.22
C PRO A 718 5.94 30.55 21.20
N GLN A 719 7.21 30.42 20.80
CA GLN A 719 7.79 31.26 19.74
C GLN A 719 7.18 30.92 18.38
N LEU A 720 6.97 29.62 18.13
CA LEU A 720 6.35 29.11 16.92
C LEU A 720 4.88 29.58 16.79
N LEU A 721 4.09 29.51 17.86
CA LEU A 721 2.67 29.89 17.84
C LEU A 721 2.45 31.41 17.81
N ARG A 722 3.40 32.21 18.33
CA ARG A 722 3.28 33.69 18.40
C ARG A 722 3.21 34.40 17.06
N GLN A 723 3.72 33.82 15.97
CA GLN A 723 3.71 34.44 14.64
C GLN A 723 3.49 33.41 13.55
N ASN A 724 2.41 33.54 12.78
CA ASN A 724 2.06 32.60 11.72
C ASN A 724 1.32 33.32 10.57
N HIS A 725 1.32 32.69 9.40
CA HIS A 725 0.24 32.90 8.42
C HIS A 725 -0.64 31.65 8.43
N ILE A 726 -1.95 31.82 8.33
CA ILE A 726 -2.92 30.74 8.49
C ILE A 726 -3.49 30.41 7.11
N GLU A 727 -3.07 29.29 6.56
CA GLU A 727 -3.67 28.72 5.34
C GLU A 727 -4.79 27.77 5.75
N VAL A 728 -5.99 27.92 5.18
CA VAL A 728 -7.13 27.06 5.52
C VAL A 728 -7.80 26.53 4.26
N LEU A 729 -8.16 25.24 4.27
CA LEU A 729 -9.13 24.65 3.35
C LEU A 729 -10.30 24.07 4.16
N ALA A 730 -11.48 24.64 3.98
CA ALA A 730 -12.74 24.12 4.52
C ALA A 730 -13.57 23.50 3.39
N HIS A 731 -13.84 22.20 3.47
CA HIS A 731 -14.60 21.48 2.44
C HIS A 731 -15.60 20.49 3.04
N GLY A 732 -16.85 20.50 2.57
CA GLY A 732 -17.88 19.52 2.96
C GLY A 732 -19.21 20.16 3.35
N ASN A 733 -19.95 19.50 4.24
CA ASN A 733 -21.21 19.99 4.80
C ASN A 733 -21.00 21.11 5.84
N LEU A 734 -20.47 22.24 5.38
CA LEU A 734 -20.29 23.47 6.13
C LEU A 734 -20.93 24.63 5.36
N TYR A 735 -21.40 25.65 6.07
CA TYR A 735 -21.73 26.94 5.46
C TYR A 735 -20.50 27.85 5.44
N LYS A 736 -20.55 28.90 4.62
CA LYS A 736 -19.46 29.90 4.50
C LYS A 736 -19.15 30.51 5.87
N GLU A 737 -20.18 30.75 6.67
CA GLU A 737 -20.11 31.29 8.02
C GLU A 737 -19.52 30.30 9.02
N ASP A 738 -19.71 28.99 8.82
CA ASP A 738 -19.06 27.97 9.66
C ASP A 738 -17.55 27.97 9.41
N ALA A 739 -17.14 28.00 8.14
CA ALA A 739 -15.73 28.05 7.75
C ALA A 739 -15.04 29.32 8.28
N LEU A 740 -15.69 30.48 8.16
CA LEU A 740 -15.20 31.73 8.73
C LEU A 740 -15.09 31.65 10.26
N ARG A 741 -16.15 31.23 10.96
CA ARG A 741 -16.12 31.12 12.43
C ARG A 741 -15.04 30.16 12.94
N MET A 742 -14.89 28.99 12.31
CA MET A 742 -13.84 28.04 12.68
C MET A 742 -12.44 28.62 12.44
N THR A 743 -12.26 29.42 11.38
CA THR A 743 -11.01 30.12 11.10
C THR A 743 -10.74 31.23 12.11
N ASP A 744 -11.76 32.02 12.48
CA ASP A 744 -11.68 33.03 13.52
C ASP A 744 -11.36 32.42 14.89
N SER A 745 -11.83 31.19 15.16
CA SER A 745 -11.42 30.42 16.35
C SER A 745 -9.92 30.12 16.35
N VAL A 746 -9.31 29.78 15.21
CA VAL A 746 -7.85 29.58 15.11
C VAL A 746 -7.10 30.85 15.50
N GLU A 747 -7.49 32.00 14.95
CA GLU A 747 -6.86 33.29 15.27
C GLU A 747 -7.09 33.71 16.72
N SER A 748 -8.33 33.66 17.20
CA SER A 748 -8.70 34.15 18.53
C SER A 748 -8.13 33.28 19.65
N ILE A 749 -8.00 31.97 19.44
CA ILE A 749 -7.41 31.05 20.43
C ILE A 749 -5.90 31.21 20.44
N LEU A 750 -5.24 31.10 19.28
CA LEU A 750 -3.77 31.10 19.21
C LEU A 750 -3.17 32.50 19.35
N GLN A 751 -3.92 33.55 19.01
CA GLN A 751 -3.51 34.96 19.09
C GLN A 751 -2.16 35.25 18.43
N SER A 752 -1.87 34.53 17.34
CA SER A 752 -0.64 34.72 16.57
C SER A 752 -0.66 36.09 15.87
N ARG A 753 0.50 36.74 15.74
CA ARG A 753 0.64 37.92 14.85
C ARG A 753 0.91 37.48 13.41
N PRO A 754 0.60 38.31 12.39
CA PRO A 754 0.86 37.97 11.00
C PRO A 754 2.34 37.68 10.70
N LEU A 755 2.59 36.65 9.87
CA LEU A 755 3.91 36.33 9.32
C LEU A 755 4.09 37.01 7.94
N PRO A 756 5.03 37.98 7.80
CA PRO A 756 5.27 38.65 6.52
C PRO A 756 5.59 37.65 5.40
N GLN A 757 5.05 37.89 4.21
CA GLN A 757 5.21 37.01 3.05
C GLN A 757 6.68 36.75 2.68
N SER A 758 7.58 37.73 2.89
CA SER A 758 9.02 37.58 2.65
C SER A 758 9.70 36.53 3.54
N GLN A 759 9.03 36.07 4.61
CA GLN A 759 9.53 35.04 5.52
C GLN A 759 8.95 33.66 5.21
N TRP A 760 8.02 33.54 4.25
CA TRP A 760 7.44 32.25 3.89
C TRP A 760 8.50 31.34 3.31
N HIS A 761 8.49 30.07 3.74
CA HIS A 761 9.42 29.08 3.22
C HIS A 761 9.08 28.76 1.77
N VAL A 762 10.04 28.93 0.87
CA VAL A 762 9.90 28.62 -0.56
C VAL A 762 10.59 27.29 -0.85
N ARG A 763 9.84 26.30 -1.34
CA ARG A 763 10.41 25.01 -1.75
C ARG A 763 11.12 25.14 -3.09
N ARG A 764 12.29 24.50 -3.22
CA ARG A 764 13.03 24.43 -4.48
C ARG A 764 13.69 23.06 -4.62
N ASN A 765 13.96 22.68 -5.86
CA ASN A 765 14.70 21.48 -6.20
C ASN A 765 16.00 21.84 -6.90
N VAL A 766 16.99 20.97 -6.74
CA VAL A 766 18.24 21.03 -7.50
C VAL A 766 17.96 20.61 -8.94
N ILE A 767 18.57 21.32 -9.89
CA ILE A 767 18.49 21.01 -11.31
C ILE A 767 19.65 20.09 -11.68
N ILE A 768 19.32 18.88 -12.12
CA ILE A 768 20.28 17.92 -12.63
C ILE A 768 20.70 18.38 -14.04
N PRO A 769 21.99 18.66 -14.29
CA PRO A 769 22.43 19.21 -15.58
C PRO A 769 22.20 18.21 -16.72
N PRO A 770 21.89 18.69 -17.94
CA PRO A 770 21.83 17.84 -19.11
C PRO A 770 23.14 17.10 -19.35
N GLY A 771 23.04 15.80 -19.68
CA GLY A 771 24.20 14.94 -19.91
C GLY A 771 24.98 14.68 -18.63
N SER A 772 24.32 14.49 -17.49
CA SER A 772 24.99 14.09 -16.24
C SER A 772 24.67 12.64 -15.91
N ASP A 773 25.63 11.92 -15.34
CA ASP A 773 25.42 10.58 -14.77
C ASP A 773 25.96 10.57 -13.34
N PHE A 774 25.07 10.67 -12.36
CA PHE A 774 25.43 10.67 -10.94
C PHE A 774 25.02 9.37 -10.25
N VAL A 775 25.87 8.88 -9.35
CA VAL A 775 25.59 7.71 -8.51
C VAL A 775 25.83 8.06 -7.04
N TYR A 776 24.85 7.79 -6.18
CA TYR A 776 24.99 7.88 -4.73
C TYR A 776 24.86 6.49 -4.10
N GLU A 777 25.88 6.04 -3.37
CA GLU A 777 25.89 4.71 -2.77
C GLU A 777 25.83 4.78 -1.25
N ARG A 778 25.08 3.86 -0.64
CA ARG A 778 24.99 3.73 0.80
C ARG A 778 24.79 2.27 1.21
N ALA A 779 25.49 1.84 2.26
CA ALA A 779 25.23 0.54 2.88
C ALA A 779 23.95 0.61 3.73
N LEU A 780 23.09 -0.41 3.61
CA LEU A 780 21.94 -0.59 4.49
C LEU A 780 22.41 -0.85 5.92
N LYS A 781 21.65 -0.42 6.94
CA LYS A 781 22.06 -0.62 8.35
C LYS A 781 21.78 -2.02 8.87
N ASP A 782 20.72 -2.68 8.39
CA ASP A 782 20.42 -4.05 8.76
C ASP A 782 21.49 -5.01 8.17
N PRO A 783 22.35 -5.63 9.01
CA PRO A 783 23.40 -6.51 8.53
C PRO A 783 22.86 -7.83 7.99
N ALA A 784 21.65 -8.24 8.37
CA ALA A 784 21.03 -9.51 7.98
C ALA A 784 20.18 -9.41 6.71
N ASN A 785 19.93 -8.19 6.21
CA ASN A 785 19.19 -8.01 4.98
C ASN A 785 20.06 -8.36 3.76
N VAL A 786 19.56 -9.28 2.94
CA VAL A 786 20.21 -9.79 1.72
C VAL A 786 19.89 -8.99 0.45
N ASN A 787 18.92 -8.08 0.52
CA ASN A 787 18.43 -7.37 -0.66
C ASN A 787 19.10 -6.00 -0.83
N HIS A 788 19.77 -5.78 -1.96
CA HIS A 788 20.10 -4.46 -2.48
C HIS A 788 18.85 -3.73 -2.96
N CYS A 789 18.95 -2.41 -3.16
CA CYS A 789 17.92 -1.64 -3.85
C CYS A 789 18.52 -0.52 -4.69
N ILE A 790 17.95 -0.30 -5.87
CA ILE A 790 18.26 0.83 -6.74
C ILE A 790 17.01 1.69 -6.93
N GLU A 791 17.19 3.01 -6.90
CA GLU A 791 16.28 3.94 -7.55
C GLU A 791 17.04 4.67 -8.66
N TYR A 792 16.67 4.38 -9.90
CA TYR A 792 17.22 4.97 -11.11
C TYR A 792 16.33 6.15 -11.50
N TYR A 793 16.82 7.38 -11.42
CA TYR A 793 16.06 8.60 -11.66
C TYR A 793 16.59 9.38 -12.87
N LEU A 794 15.69 9.74 -13.77
CA LEU A 794 15.95 10.59 -14.94
C LEU A 794 15.24 11.92 -14.76
N PHE A 795 16.02 13.00 -14.72
CA PHE A 795 15.51 14.36 -14.68
C PHE A 795 14.95 14.76 -16.05
N VAL A 796 13.71 15.26 -16.07
CA VAL A 796 13.02 15.66 -17.30
C VAL A 796 12.88 17.18 -17.38
N GLY A 797 12.33 17.83 -16.35
CA GLY A 797 12.06 19.26 -16.44
C GLY A 797 11.33 19.86 -15.25
N ASN A 798 10.69 21.01 -15.49
CA ASN A 798 9.91 21.73 -14.48
C ASN A 798 8.48 21.18 -14.38
N MET A 799 7.92 21.18 -13.17
CA MET A 799 6.52 20.82 -12.91
C MET A 799 5.52 21.64 -13.73
N THR A 800 5.78 22.93 -13.98
CA THR A 800 4.86 23.82 -14.71
C THR A 800 4.98 23.73 -16.23
N ASP A 801 5.86 22.88 -16.76
CA ASP A 801 5.92 22.62 -18.19
C ASP A 801 4.88 21.56 -18.55
N ASP A 802 3.71 22.04 -18.93
CA ASP A 802 2.54 21.24 -19.29
C ASP A 802 2.83 20.24 -20.42
N ALA A 803 3.62 20.64 -21.42
CA ALA A 803 3.96 19.79 -22.56
C ALA A 803 4.91 18.65 -22.15
N LEU A 804 5.96 18.96 -21.37
CA LEU A 804 6.86 17.92 -20.85
C LEU A 804 6.16 17.01 -19.85
N ARG A 805 5.28 17.55 -19.00
CA ARG A 805 4.49 16.77 -18.04
C ARG A 805 3.56 15.78 -18.74
N ALA A 806 2.90 16.19 -19.82
CA ALA A 806 2.07 15.32 -20.64
C ALA A 806 2.89 14.21 -21.32
N LYS A 807 4.06 14.53 -21.88
CA LYS A 807 4.98 13.55 -22.48
C LYS A 807 5.47 12.52 -21.44
N LEU A 808 5.86 12.97 -20.25
CA LEU A 808 6.29 12.10 -19.15
C LEU A 808 5.15 11.19 -18.68
N LEU A 809 3.94 11.71 -18.51
CA LEU A 809 2.76 10.92 -18.15
C LEU A 809 2.49 9.80 -19.16
N LEU A 810 2.54 10.13 -20.45
CA LEU A 810 2.34 9.13 -21.51
C LEU A 810 3.48 8.12 -21.54
N PHE A 811 4.74 8.56 -21.46
CA PHE A 811 5.89 7.66 -21.43
C PHE A 811 5.80 6.68 -20.24
N ALA A 812 5.49 7.18 -19.04
CA ALA A 812 5.31 6.34 -17.85
C ALA A 812 4.19 5.30 -18.03
N GLN A 813 3.07 5.66 -18.66
CA GLN A 813 1.99 4.70 -18.98
C GLN A 813 2.43 3.63 -19.98
N MET A 814 3.31 3.97 -20.93
CA MET A 814 3.77 3.02 -21.95
C MET A 814 4.84 2.07 -21.41
N THR A 815 5.61 2.47 -20.40
CA THR A 815 6.66 1.64 -19.81
C THR A 815 6.23 0.85 -18.58
N ASP A 816 5.10 1.17 -17.94
CA ASP A 816 4.64 0.52 -16.70
C ASP A 816 4.59 -1.01 -16.80
N GLU A 817 3.76 -1.55 -17.71
CA GLU A 817 3.64 -3.00 -17.92
C GLU A 817 4.91 -3.62 -18.54
N PRO A 818 5.56 -3.03 -19.57
CA PRO A 818 6.79 -3.59 -20.13
C PRO A 818 7.96 -3.63 -19.16
N ALA A 819 8.09 -2.64 -18.26
CA ALA A 819 9.13 -2.64 -17.23
C ALA A 819 8.90 -3.77 -16.22
N PHE A 820 7.64 -3.97 -15.80
CA PHE A 820 7.29 -5.07 -14.92
C PHE A 820 7.52 -6.42 -15.59
N ASP A 821 7.01 -6.63 -16.81
CA ASP A 821 7.18 -7.88 -17.55
C ASP A 821 8.67 -8.21 -17.80
N GLN A 822 9.46 -7.24 -18.25
CA GLN A 822 10.86 -7.48 -18.56
C GLN A 822 11.71 -7.68 -17.29
N LEU A 823 11.65 -6.75 -16.34
CA LEU A 823 12.57 -6.71 -15.20
C LEU A 823 12.12 -7.64 -14.05
N ARG A 824 10.82 -7.92 -13.93
CA ARG A 824 10.27 -8.90 -12.97
C ARG A 824 9.96 -10.24 -13.61
N SER A 825 8.96 -10.33 -14.49
CA SER A 825 8.47 -11.63 -14.97
C SER A 825 9.50 -12.42 -15.78
N LYS A 826 10.26 -11.76 -16.67
CA LYS A 826 11.26 -12.43 -17.52
C LYS A 826 12.61 -12.55 -16.86
N GLU A 827 13.16 -11.45 -16.36
CA GLU A 827 14.52 -11.41 -15.81
C GLU A 827 14.59 -11.81 -14.33
N GLN A 828 13.47 -11.81 -13.61
CA GLN A 828 13.38 -12.23 -12.21
C GLN A 828 14.37 -11.49 -11.32
N LEU A 829 14.48 -10.17 -11.53
CA LEU A 829 15.39 -9.33 -10.74
C LEU A 829 14.90 -9.16 -9.31
N GLY A 830 13.60 -9.27 -9.05
CA GLY A 830 13.06 -9.30 -7.71
C GLY A 830 11.56 -9.06 -7.69
N TYR A 831 10.94 -9.30 -6.54
CA TYR A 831 9.50 -9.07 -6.37
C TYR A 831 9.11 -7.58 -6.50
N VAL A 832 9.94 -6.67 -5.97
CA VAL A 832 9.68 -5.23 -6.03
C VAL A 832 10.34 -4.66 -7.28
N VAL A 833 9.53 -4.41 -8.31
CA VAL A 833 9.89 -3.70 -9.53
C VAL A 833 8.80 -2.69 -9.82
N TRP A 834 9.16 -1.41 -9.91
CA TRP A 834 8.23 -0.33 -10.20
C TRP A 834 8.84 0.66 -11.17
N SER A 835 8.05 1.20 -12.09
CA SER A 835 8.46 2.31 -12.94
C SER A 835 7.38 3.38 -13.00
N GLY A 836 7.75 4.62 -13.32
CA GLY A 836 6.77 5.67 -13.56
C GLY A 836 7.27 7.08 -13.34
N ALA A 837 6.35 8.04 -13.46
CA ALA A 837 6.63 9.43 -13.20
C ALA A 837 6.93 9.68 -11.71
N ARG A 838 7.95 10.49 -11.45
CA ARG A 838 8.32 11.00 -10.13
C ARG A 838 8.11 12.51 -10.13
N TYR A 839 7.34 12.98 -9.16
CA TYR A 839 7.08 14.39 -8.92
C TYR A 839 7.85 14.88 -7.70
N SER A 840 8.60 15.97 -7.86
CA SER A 840 9.18 16.75 -6.76
C SER A 840 8.40 18.05 -6.59
N ALA A 841 8.84 18.96 -5.71
CA ALA A 841 8.11 20.21 -5.48
C ALA A 841 8.07 21.11 -6.73
N THR A 842 9.14 21.13 -7.52
CA THR A 842 9.25 22.01 -8.70
C THR A 842 9.75 21.30 -9.96
N THR A 843 10.10 20.02 -9.86
CA THR A 843 10.68 19.25 -10.96
C THR A 843 9.96 17.93 -11.17
N ILE A 844 10.05 17.42 -12.39
CA ILE A 844 9.48 16.15 -12.83
C ILE A 844 10.57 15.26 -13.42
N GLY A 845 10.40 13.95 -13.28
CA GLY A 845 11.31 12.96 -13.83
C GLY A 845 10.69 11.58 -13.97
N TYR A 846 11.41 10.68 -14.62
CA TYR A 846 11.06 9.27 -14.72
C TYR A 846 11.90 8.46 -13.74
N ARG A 847 11.36 7.41 -13.14
CA ARG A 847 12.15 6.51 -12.27
C ARG A 847 11.84 5.03 -12.48
N VAL A 848 12.82 4.20 -12.10
CA VAL A 848 12.68 2.75 -11.92
C VAL A 848 13.23 2.36 -10.55
N ILE A 849 12.47 1.56 -9.79
CA ILE A 849 12.90 1.02 -8.49
C ILE A 849 12.95 -0.49 -8.58
N ILE A 850 14.06 -1.09 -8.12
CA ILE A 850 14.19 -2.54 -7.99
C ILE A 850 14.79 -2.87 -6.62
N GLN A 851 14.20 -3.86 -5.92
CA GLN A 851 14.81 -4.51 -4.76
C GLN A 851 15.19 -5.95 -5.12
N SER A 852 16.43 -6.35 -4.87
CA SER A 852 17.00 -7.59 -5.39
C SER A 852 18.15 -8.13 -4.54
N GLU A 853 18.38 -9.45 -4.59
CA GLU A 853 19.66 -10.06 -4.16
C GLU A 853 20.83 -9.70 -5.09
N ARG A 854 20.56 -9.18 -6.29
CA ARG A 854 21.58 -8.74 -7.24
C ARG A 854 22.09 -7.33 -6.90
N THR A 855 23.35 -7.07 -7.21
CA THR A 855 23.98 -5.76 -6.96
C THR A 855 23.31 -4.63 -7.73
N ALA A 856 23.29 -3.43 -7.17
CA ALA A 856 22.67 -2.26 -7.80
C ALA A 856 23.29 -1.94 -9.18
N GLN A 857 24.59 -2.17 -9.36
CA GLN A 857 25.26 -2.00 -10.66
C GLN A 857 24.72 -2.96 -11.72
N TYR A 858 24.45 -4.21 -11.35
CA TYR A 858 23.81 -5.16 -12.26
C TYR A 858 22.40 -4.69 -12.61
N LEU A 859 21.60 -4.31 -11.62
CA LEU A 859 20.24 -3.80 -11.83
C LEU A 859 20.23 -2.58 -12.76
N GLU A 860 21.16 -1.65 -12.57
CA GLU A 860 21.34 -0.49 -13.42
C GLU A 860 21.61 -0.87 -14.88
N SER A 861 22.46 -1.88 -15.12
CA SER A 861 22.71 -2.39 -16.48
C SER A 861 21.45 -2.96 -17.12
N ARG A 862 20.60 -3.65 -16.34
CA ARG A 862 19.33 -4.21 -16.82
C ARG A 862 18.30 -3.14 -17.10
N ILE A 863 18.23 -2.10 -16.28
CA ILE A 863 17.38 -0.92 -16.53
C ILE A 863 17.81 -0.22 -17.81
N ASN A 864 19.12 0.00 -18.04
CA ASN A 864 19.61 0.58 -19.28
C ASN A 864 19.24 -0.28 -20.50
N ALA A 865 19.46 -1.60 -20.42
CA ALA A 865 19.10 -2.52 -21.50
C ALA A 865 17.59 -2.50 -21.81
N PHE A 866 16.74 -2.45 -20.78
CA PHE A 866 15.31 -2.29 -20.93
C PHE A 866 14.97 -0.98 -21.65
N LEU A 867 15.51 0.15 -21.21
CA LEU A 867 15.24 1.46 -21.82
C LEU A 867 15.69 1.51 -23.29
N SER A 868 16.88 0.99 -23.62
CA SER A 868 17.36 0.89 -25.01
C SER A 868 16.45 0.04 -25.89
N ASN A 869 15.98 -1.10 -25.37
CA ASN A 869 15.06 -1.98 -26.10
C ASN A 869 13.69 -1.33 -26.28
N PHE A 870 13.20 -0.63 -25.25
CA PHE A 870 11.94 0.09 -25.32
C PHE A 870 11.98 1.20 -26.39
N GLY A 871 13.13 1.82 -26.64
CA GLY A 871 13.33 2.74 -27.74
C GLY A 871 13.05 2.12 -29.13
N LYS A 872 13.28 0.82 -29.32
CA LYS A 872 12.88 0.09 -30.53
C LYS A 872 11.39 -0.18 -30.55
N THR A 873 10.85 -0.68 -29.44
CA THR A 873 9.41 -0.92 -29.25
C THR A 873 8.59 0.33 -29.55
N LEU A 874 9.00 1.50 -29.05
CA LEU A 874 8.32 2.78 -29.29
C LEU A 874 8.28 3.16 -30.77
N LYS A 875 9.34 2.86 -31.55
CA LYS A 875 9.39 3.15 -32.98
C LYS A 875 8.51 2.20 -33.80
N GLU A 876 8.48 0.93 -33.41
CA GLU A 876 7.74 -0.14 -34.08
C GLU A 876 6.26 -0.20 -33.66
N MET A 877 5.90 0.45 -32.55
CA MET A 877 4.54 0.48 -32.01
C MET A 877 3.54 0.99 -33.05
N SER A 878 2.42 0.28 -33.15
CA SER A 878 1.33 0.67 -34.03
C SER A 878 0.62 1.94 -33.52
N ASP A 879 0.01 2.69 -34.43
CA ASP A 879 -0.72 3.90 -34.04
C ASP A 879 -1.95 3.57 -33.17
N GLU A 880 -2.56 2.39 -33.35
CA GLU A 880 -3.67 1.92 -32.52
C GLU A 880 -3.24 1.66 -31.06
N GLU A 881 -2.09 1.02 -30.86
CA GLU A 881 -1.52 0.80 -29.51
C GLU A 881 -1.16 2.12 -28.84
N PHE A 882 -0.52 3.03 -29.59
CA PHE A 882 -0.16 4.36 -29.08
C PHE A 882 -1.39 5.17 -28.64
N GLU A 883 -2.45 5.19 -29.45
CA GLU A 883 -3.73 5.82 -29.10
C GLU A 883 -4.44 5.10 -27.93
N GLY A 884 -4.23 3.79 -27.77
CA GLY A 884 -4.64 3.04 -26.58
C GLY A 884 -4.00 3.60 -25.29
N HIS A 885 -2.68 3.82 -25.30
CA HIS A 885 -1.98 4.42 -24.15
C HIS A 885 -2.44 5.85 -23.87
N LYS A 886 -2.65 6.68 -24.90
CA LYS A 886 -3.20 8.03 -24.74
C LYS A 886 -4.57 8.02 -24.06
N ARG A 887 -5.51 7.22 -24.58
CA ARG A 887 -6.83 7.03 -23.97
C ARG A 887 -6.73 6.57 -22.52
N SER A 888 -5.81 5.64 -22.23
CA SER A 888 -5.58 5.15 -20.87
C SER A 888 -5.20 6.27 -19.89
N VAL A 889 -4.24 7.15 -20.26
CA VAL A 889 -3.85 8.30 -19.44
C VAL A 889 -4.98 9.31 -19.29
N VAL A 890 -5.66 9.66 -20.39
CA VAL A 890 -6.79 10.60 -20.38
C VAL A 890 -7.89 10.11 -19.43
N ASN A 891 -8.27 8.84 -19.51
CA ASN A 891 -9.27 8.26 -18.64
C ASN A 891 -8.84 8.26 -17.17
N LYS A 892 -7.56 7.98 -16.86
CA LYS A 892 -7.02 8.08 -15.49
C LYS A 892 -7.08 9.51 -14.95
N ARG A 893 -6.77 10.51 -15.78
CA ARG A 893 -6.77 11.92 -15.36
C ARG A 893 -8.16 12.52 -15.21
N LEU A 894 -9.13 12.05 -15.99
CA LEU A 894 -10.51 12.54 -15.98
C LEU A 894 -11.46 11.67 -15.15
N GLU A 895 -10.96 10.67 -14.42
CA GLU A 895 -11.79 9.83 -13.57
C GLU A 895 -12.59 10.66 -12.55
N LYS A 896 -13.91 10.44 -12.50
CA LYS A 896 -14.79 11.14 -11.56
C LYS A 896 -14.45 10.70 -10.14
N LEU A 897 -14.25 11.68 -9.25
CA LEU A 897 -14.05 11.47 -7.82
C LEU A 897 -15.23 10.67 -7.21
N LYS A 898 -14.94 9.72 -6.32
CA LYS A 898 -15.93 8.76 -5.79
C LYS A 898 -16.52 9.14 -4.44
N ASN A 899 -15.84 10.00 -3.67
CA ASN A 899 -16.26 10.43 -2.35
C ASN A 899 -15.67 11.80 -1.99
N LEU A 900 -16.20 12.39 -0.92
CA LEU A 900 -15.82 13.71 -0.41
C LEU A 900 -14.31 13.80 -0.11
N GLY A 901 -13.76 12.77 0.52
CA GLY A 901 -12.34 12.71 0.88
C GLY A 901 -11.41 12.77 -0.34
N SER A 902 -11.76 12.10 -1.44
CA SER A 902 -10.99 12.18 -2.70
C SER A 902 -10.97 13.61 -3.26
N GLU A 903 -12.08 14.34 -3.18
CA GLU A 903 -12.14 15.72 -3.64
C GLU A 903 -11.38 16.68 -2.71
N THR A 904 -11.53 16.54 -1.39
CA THR A 904 -10.75 17.29 -0.40
C THR A 904 -9.25 17.11 -0.64
N THR A 905 -8.78 15.88 -0.81
CA THR A 905 -7.36 15.58 -1.06
C THR A 905 -6.86 16.20 -2.37
N ARG A 906 -7.68 16.23 -3.43
CA ARG A 906 -7.33 16.91 -4.68
C ARG A 906 -7.09 18.40 -4.43
N PHE A 907 -8.03 19.09 -3.77
CA PHE A 907 -7.88 20.51 -3.47
C PHE A 907 -6.69 20.78 -2.55
N TRP A 908 -6.54 19.99 -1.48
CA TRP A 908 -5.45 20.17 -0.53
C TRP A 908 -4.08 19.95 -1.16
N THR A 909 -3.98 19.04 -2.14
CA THR A 909 -2.75 18.82 -2.91
C THR A 909 -2.34 20.07 -3.69
N HIS A 910 -3.29 20.81 -4.29
CA HIS A 910 -2.99 22.05 -5.03
C HIS A 910 -2.79 23.26 -4.12
N VAL A 911 -3.46 23.33 -2.97
CA VAL A 911 -3.20 24.34 -1.93
C VAL A 911 -1.79 24.13 -1.35
N GLY A 912 -1.46 22.89 -0.96
CA GLY A 912 -0.16 22.50 -0.42
C GLY A 912 0.97 22.42 -1.46
N SER A 913 0.66 22.44 -2.76
CA SER A 913 1.67 22.57 -3.82
C SER A 913 2.10 24.02 -4.04
N GLU A 914 1.24 24.98 -3.65
CA GLU A 914 1.34 26.42 -3.90
C GLU A 914 1.25 26.82 -5.39
N TYR A 915 0.93 25.88 -6.29
CA TYR A 915 0.59 26.18 -7.68
C TYR A 915 -0.89 26.55 -7.87
N PHE A 916 -1.78 26.10 -6.96
CA PHE A 916 -3.24 26.33 -7.05
C PHE A 916 -3.87 25.89 -8.38
N ASP A 917 -3.24 24.93 -9.05
CA ASP A 917 -3.67 24.40 -10.34
C ASP A 917 -4.79 23.34 -10.17
N PHE A 918 -5.96 23.77 -9.68
CA PHE A 918 -7.07 22.85 -9.37
C PHE A 918 -7.62 22.08 -10.59
N LEU A 919 -7.27 22.51 -11.80
CA LEU A 919 -7.68 21.92 -13.08
C LEU A 919 -6.53 21.19 -13.80
N GLN A 920 -5.40 20.96 -13.12
CA GLN A 920 -4.22 20.31 -13.70
C GLN A 920 -4.55 18.97 -14.39
N ASN A 921 -5.50 18.21 -13.84
CA ASN A 921 -5.92 16.94 -14.42
C ASN A 921 -6.65 17.10 -15.75
N GLU A 922 -7.36 18.20 -15.95
CA GLU A 922 -8.03 18.53 -17.21
C GLU A 922 -7.02 19.04 -18.24
N SER A 923 -6.10 19.91 -17.85
CA SER A 923 -5.03 20.39 -18.73
C SER A 923 -4.08 19.25 -19.13
N ASP A 924 -3.69 18.38 -18.20
CA ASP A 924 -2.88 17.19 -18.50
C ASP A 924 -3.58 16.27 -19.49
N ALA A 925 -4.89 16.02 -19.31
CA ALA A 925 -5.66 15.21 -20.25
C ALA A 925 -5.75 15.87 -21.64
N ALA A 926 -5.98 17.19 -21.71
CA ALA A 926 -6.03 17.93 -22.96
C ALA A 926 -4.69 17.87 -23.71
N ASN A 927 -3.58 18.08 -23.02
CA ASN A 927 -2.24 18.04 -23.61
C ASN A 927 -1.84 16.63 -24.05
N VAL A 928 -2.22 15.58 -23.31
CA VAL A 928 -1.95 14.20 -23.73
C VAL A 928 -2.69 13.85 -25.02
N ARG A 929 -3.93 14.34 -25.22
CA ARG A 929 -4.70 14.09 -26.46
C ARG A 929 -3.97 14.59 -27.70
N THR A 930 -3.23 15.69 -27.60
CA THR A 930 -2.56 16.31 -28.75
C THR A 930 -1.22 15.66 -29.10
N LEU A 931 -0.69 14.78 -28.26
CA LEU A 931 0.63 14.16 -28.48
C LEU A 931 0.60 13.19 -29.66
N SER A 932 1.64 13.28 -30.50
CA SER A 932 1.94 12.33 -31.57
C SER A 932 3.02 11.33 -31.14
N LYS A 933 3.13 10.21 -31.87
CA LYS A 933 4.22 9.24 -31.65
C LYS A 933 5.60 9.88 -31.86
N SER A 934 5.73 10.81 -32.82
CA SER A 934 6.98 11.57 -33.03
C SER A 934 7.38 12.41 -31.82
N ASP A 935 6.42 13.07 -31.17
CA ASP A 935 6.69 13.86 -29.95
C ASP A 935 7.31 13.01 -28.83
N LEU A 936 6.89 11.75 -28.74
CA LEU A 936 7.36 10.80 -27.73
C LEU A 936 8.71 10.18 -28.11
N ILE A 937 8.98 9.98 -29.40
CA ILE A 937 10.29 9.55 -29.87
C ILE A 937 11.35 10.62 -29.58
N GLU A 938 11.05 11.89 -29.83
CA GLU A 938 11.94 13.01 -29.51
C GLU A 938 12.17 13.12 -27.99
N PHE A 939 11.11 13.01 -27.20
CA PHE A 939 11.20 12.96 -25.74
C PHE A 939 12.12 11.83 -25.26
N TYR A 940 11.94 10.63 -25.79
CA TYR A 940 12.77 9.47 -25.45
C TYR A 940 14.24 9.73 -25.80
N GLN A 941 14.53 10.20 -27.01
CA GLN A 941 15.90 10.47 -27.48
C GLN A 941 16.62 11.53 -26.63
N GLN A 942 15.88 12.52 -26.13
CA GLN A 942 16.45 13.61 -25.35
C GLN A 942 16.63 13.27 -23.86
N TYR A 943 15.66 12.61 -23.24
CA TYR A 943 15.57 12.49 -21.78
C TYR A 943 15.73 11.06 -21.25
N VAL A 944 15.60 10.04 -22.11
CA VAL A 944 15.52 8.64 -21.66
C VAL A 944 16.64 7.77 -22.19
N ASP A 945 16.93 7.88 -23.49
CA ASP A 945 17.86 7.00 -24.20
C ASP A 945 19.22 6.91 -23.48
N PRO A 946 19.71 5.70 -23.16
CA PRO A 946 21.07 5.49 -22.66
C PRO A 946 22.19 6.17 -23.42
N GLU A 947 22.04 6.34 -24.73
CA GLU A 947 23.02 6.99 -25.59
C GLU A 947 22.83 8.52 -25.71
N SER A 948 21.82 9.07 -25.04
CA SER A 948 21.53 10.51 -25.10
C SER A 948 22.60 11.33 -24.40
N THR A 949 23.18 12.29 -25.12
CA THR A 949 24.18 13.23 -24.59
C THR A 949 23.57 14.33 -23.71
N THR A 950 22.24 14.45 -23.68
CA THR A 950 21.51 15.45 -22.90
C THR A 950 20.77 14.89 -21.69
N ARG A 951 20.77 13.58 -21.50
CA ARG A 951 20.05 12.93 -20.39
C ARG A 951 20.69 13.24 -19.04
N GLY A 952 19.90 13.76 -18.10
CA GLY A 952 20.31 13.99 -16.72
C GLY A 952 19.89 12.83 -15.82
N LYS A 953 20.84 12.02 -15.36
CA LYS A 953 20.60 10.80 -14.57
C LYS A 953 21.18 10.92 -13.16
N LEU A 954 20.44 10.39 -12.19
CA LEU A 954 20.85 10.15 -10.80
C LEU A 954 20.41 8.75 -10.37
N SER A 955 21.34 7.91 -9.94
CA SER A 955 21.05 6.58 -9.37
C SER A 955 21.39 6.56 -7.88
N VAL A 956 20.49 6.02 -7.06
CA VAL A 956 20.75 5.73 -5.63
C VAL A 956 20.89 4.23 -5.44
N HIS A 957 22.02 3.78 -4.89
CA HIS A 957 22.35 2.37 -4.64
C HIS A 957 22.37 2.09 -3.14
N LEU A 958 21.40 1.33 -2.65
CA LEU A 958 21.40 0.75 -1.31
C LEU A 958 22.02 -0.65 -1.36
N LYS A 959 23.12 -0.84 -0.63
CA LYS A 959 23.90 -2.08 -0.64
C LYS A 959 23.55 -2.95 0.57
N ALA A 960 23.15 -4.19 0.31
CA ALA A 960 23.04 -5.23 1.33
C ALA A 960 24.41 -5.51 1.96
N GLN A 961 24.39 -5.98 3.22
CA GLN A 961 25.58 -6.41 3.94
C GLN A 961 25.66 -7.95 4.02
N ALA A 962 24.52 -8.64 4.19
CA ALA A 962 24.43 -10.09 4.10
C ALA A 962 24.45 -10.54 2.63
N GLY A 963 25.07 -11.69 2.36
CA GLY A 963 25.15 -12.26 1.01
C GLY A 963 26.32 -11.75 0.17
N ALA A 964 27.26 -11.00 0.76
CA ALA A 964 28.57 -10.71 0.16
C ALA A 964 29.54 -11.91 0.24
N ASP A 965 29.02 -13.14 0.24
CA ASP A 965 29.83 -14.35 0.29
C ASP A 965 30.33 -14.70 -1.12
N THR A 966 31.65 -14.78 -1.20
CA THR A 966 32.49 -15.26 -2.30
C THR A 966 31.94 -16.55 -2.91
N THR A 967 31.41 -16.46 -4.13
CA THR A 967 31.09 -17.63 -4.97
C THR A 967 32.36 -18.49 -5.12
N GLU A 968 32.28 -19.80 -4.85
CA GLU A 968 33.45 -20.67 -5.06
C GLU A 968 33.90 -20.66 -6.54
N PRO A 969 35.20 -20.77 -6.86
CA PRO A 969 35.73 -20.63 -8.22
C PRO A 969 35.05 -21.52 -9.28
N ASN A 970 34.63 -22.73 -8.89
CA ASN A 970 33.92 -23.64 -9.80
C ASN A 970 32.50 -23.16 -10.15
N GLU A 971 31.81 -22.49 -9.22
CA GLU A 971 30.49 -21.90 -9.48
C GLU A 971 30.62 -20.62 -10.32
N GLN A 972 31.69 -19.84 -10.15
CA GLN A 972 31.97 -18.67 -10.99
C GLN A 972 32.20 -19.07 -12.46
N ASN A 973 32.95 -20.14 -12.71
CA ASN A 973 33.17 -20.66 -14.08
C ASN A 973 31.86 -21.15 -14.72
N SER A 974 31.00 -21.82 -13.95
CA SER A 974 29.69 -22.26 -14.45
C SER A 974 28.70 -21.11 -14.65
N ALA A 975 28.82 -20.04 -13.87
CA ALA A 975 28.01 -18.84 -14.06
C ALA A 975 28.49 -18.00 -15.25
N LEU A 976 29.81 -17.91 -15.46
CA LEU A 976 30.39 -17.26 -16.64
C LEU A 976 29.98 -17.96 -17.94
N SER A 977 30.01 -19.31 -17.95
CA SER A 977 29.59 -20.07 -19.12
C SER A 977 28.11 -19.84 -19.45
N SER A 978 27.26 -19.75 -18.43
CA SER A 978 25.84 -19.44 -18.60
C SER A 978 25.59 -18.01 -19.12
N LEU A 979 26.38 -17.04 -18.67
CA LEU A 979 26.33 -15.66 -19.18
C LEU A 979 26.76 -15.57 -20.64
N LEU A 980 27.84 -16.27 -21.01
CA LEU A 980 28.33 -16.33 -22.39
C LEU A 980 27.37 -17.09 -23.31
N ALA A 981 26.77 -18.18 -22.85
CA ALA A 981 25.71 -18.90 -23.58
C ALA A 981 24.54 -17.99 -23.94
N LYS A 982 23.98 -17.29 -22.95
CA LYS A 982 22.86 -16.35 -23.17
C LYS A 982 23.23 -15.23 -24.13
N GLN A 983 24.48 -14.77 -24.09
CA GLN A 983 24.96 -13.76 -25.02
C GLN A 983 25.06 -14.28 -26.47
N LEU A 984 25.48 -15.54 -26.66
CA LEU A 984 25.50 -16.19 -27.97
C LEU A 984 24.09 -16.48 -28.51
N GLU A 985 23.17 -16.88 -27.63
CA GLU A 985 21.75 -17.03 -27.99
C GLU A 985 21.14 -15.69 -28.42
N ALA A 986 21.48 -14.59 -27.73
CA ALA A 986 21.02 -13.25 -28.07
C ALA A 986 21.56 -12.75 -29.42
N THR A 987 22.68 -13.29 -29.91
CA THR A 987 23.22 -13.01 -31.25
C THR A 987 22.74 -14.00 -32.32
N GLY A 988 21.79 -14.88 -31.99
CA GLY A 988 21.13 -15.78 -32.93
C GLY A 988 21.81 -17.14 -33.11
N PHE A 989 22.76 -17.51 -32.25
CA PHE A 989 23.45 -18.79 -32.30
C PHE A 989 22.86 -19.77 -31.27
N ALA A 990 22.44 -20.94 -31.74
CA ALA A 990 22.07 -22.04 -30.83
C ALA A 990 23.36 -22.68 -30.29
N VAL A 991 23.49 -22.73 -28.96
CA VAL A 991 24.70 -23.23 -28.29
C VAL A 991 24.37 -24.45 -27.44
N ASP A 992 25.22 -25.48 -27.54
CA ASP A 992 25.24 -26.61 -26.61
C ASP A 992 25.89 -26.15 -25.30
N ASN A 993 25.05 -25.85 -24.31
CA ASN A 993 25.45 -25.29 -23.03
C ASN A 993 26.37 -26.22 -22.22
N ASP A 994 26.22 -27.54 -22.36
CA ASP A 994 27.06 -28.51 -21.66
C ASP A 994 28.48 -28.50 -22.23
N ARG A 995 28.62 -28.36 -23.56
CA ARG A 995 29.93 -28.24 -24.21
C ARG A 995 30.60 -26.90 -23.94
N LEU A 996 29.85 -25.81 -23.97
CA LEU A 996 30.39 -24.49 -23.64
C LEU A 996 30.88 -24.46 -22.18
N LYS A 997 30.12 -25.09 -21.28
CA LYS A 997 30.52 -25.27 -19.88
C LYS A 997 31.85 -26.01 -19.79
N ILE A 998 32.01 -27.16 -20.45
CA ILE A 998 33.27 -27.92 -20.46
C ILE A 998 34.45 -27.07 -20.98
N ALA A 999 34.22 -26.24 -22.01
CA ALA A 999 35.25 -25.38 -22.60
C ALA A 999 35.74 -24.27 -21.65
N ILE A 1000 34.92 -23.87 -20.67
CA ILE A 1000 35.18 -22.75 -19.76
C ILE A 1000 35.50 -23.22 -18.33
N GLU A 1001 35.08 -24.43 -17.95
CA GLU A 1001 35.16 -24.98 -16.58
C GLU A 1001 36.59 -25.01 -16.00
N LYS A 1002 37.62 -25.07 -16.87
CA LYS A 1002 39.03 -25.13 -16.48
C LYS A 1002 39.80 -23.80 -16.61
N LEU A 1003 39.13 -22.72 -16.98
CA LEU A 1003 39.78 -21.41 -17.15
C LEU A 1003 39.98 -20.71 -15.81
N ASP A 1004 41.11 -20.02 -15.67
CA ASP A 1004 41.32 -19.05 -14.61
C ASP A 1004 40.67 -17.72 -15.03
N ILE A 1005 39.49 -17.45 -14.48
CA ILE A 1005 38.67 -16.29 -14.82
C ILE A 1005 38.95 -15.07 -13.92
N SER A 1006 40.05 -15.09 -13.15
CA SER A 1006 40.44 -13.95 -12.32
C SER A 1006 40.62 -12.65 -13.13
N ALA A 1007 40.44 -11.51 -12.46
CA ALA A 1007 40.54 -10.20 -13.08
C ALA A 1007 41.93 -10.00 -13.75
N GLY A 1008 41.95 -9.91 -15.09
CA GLY A 1008 43.17 -9.80 -15.90
C GLY A 1008 43.32 -10.84 -17.02
N ASN A 1009 42.49 -11.89 -17.05
CA ASN A 1009 42.53 -12.96 -18.05
C ASN A 1009 41.44 -12.90 -19.15
N GLU A 1010 40.84 -11.73 -19.39
CA GLU A 1010 39.80 -11.53 -20.43
C GLU A 1010 40.21 -12.10 -21.79
N GLY A 1011 41.48 -11.92 -22.18
CA GLY A 1011 42.03 -12.45 -23.43
C GLY A 1011 42.02 -13.98 -23.52
N GLN A 1012 42.20 -14.70 -22.41
CA GLN A 1012 42.12 -16.17 -22.40
C GLN A 1012 40.68 -16.66 -22.56
N ILE A 1013 39.72 -15.96 -21.94
CA ILE A 1013 38.30 -16.29 -22.06
C ILE A 1013 37.83 -16.07 -23.51
N LEU A 1014 38.22 -14.94 -24.11
CA LEU A 1014 37.90 -14.64 -25.51
C LEU A 1014 38.57 -15.60 -26.49
N ALA A 1015 39.80 -16.05 -26.21
CA ALA A 1015 40.48 -17.06 -27.03
C ALA A 1015 39.80 -18.44 -26.96
N SER A 1016 39.35 -18.85 -25.77
CA SER A 1016 38.58 -20.09 -25.59
C SER A 1016 37.22 -20.02 -26.28
N LEU A 1017 36.53 -18.87 -26.18
CA LEU A 1017 35.28 -18.62 -26.89
C LEU A 1017 35.47 -18.64 -28.41
N LYS A 1018 36.54 -18.01 -28.93
CA LYS A 1018 36.91 -18.08 -30.36
C LYS A 1018 37.08 -19.52 -30.82
N THR A 1019 37.80 -20.32 -30.02
CA THR A 1019 38.07 -21.72 -30.33
C THR A 1019 36.77 -22.52 -30.36
N PHE A 1020 35.91 -22.35 -29.35
CA PHE A 1020 34.60 -23.01 -29.28
C PHE A 1020 33.71 -22.67 -30.48
N LEU A 1021 33.63 -21.39 -30.86
CA LEU A 1021 32.84 -20.95 -32.00
C LEU A 1021 33.35 -21.51 -33.34
N ALA A 1022 34.67 -21.67 -33.47
CA ALA A 1022 35.29 -22.24 -34.67
C ALA A 1022 35.13 -23.77 -34.73
N SER A 1023 35.31 -24.50 -33.62
CA SER A 1023 35.39 -25.97 -33.62
C SER A 1023 34.06 -26.65 -33.35
N GLU A 1024 33.24 -26.12 -32.45
CA GLU A 1024 31.98 -26.76 -32.01
C GLU A 1024 30.76 -26.17 -32.71
N VAL A 1025 30.78 -24.87 -33.03
CA VAL A 1025 29.70 -24.17 -33.75
C VAL A 1025 30.00 -24.05 -35.26
N ASN A 1026 31.22 -24.36 -35.69
CA ASN A 1026 31.65 -24.46 -37.09
C ASN A 1026 31.49 -23.15 -37.90
N LEU A 1027 31.71 -21.99 -37.24
CA LEU A 1027 31.60 -20.66 -37.85
C LEU A 1027 32.87 -20.26 -38.61
N SER A 1028 32.72 -19.49 -39.71
CA SER A 1028 33.86 -18.90 -40.43
C SER A 1028 34.49 -17.73 -39.67
N GLU A 1029 35.75 -17.38 -39.94
CA GLU A 1029 36.40 -16.24 -39.27
C GLU A 1029 35.63 -14.90 -39.45
N GLU A 1030 34.96 -14.71 -40.59
CA GLU A 1030 34.14 -13.54 -40.86
C GLU A 1030 32.87 -13.50 -39.99
N GLN A 1031 32.34 -14.65 -39.59
CA GLN A 1031 31.17 -14.77 -38.70
C GLN A 1031 31.53 -14.69 -37.22
N ILE A 1032 32.74 -15.13 -36.84
CA ILE A 1032 33.21 -15.12 -35.45
C ILE A 1032 33.57 -13.70 -35.00
N LYS A 1033 34.14 -12.89 -35.89
CA LYS A 1033 34.65 -11.55 -35.57
C LYS A 1033 33.64 -10.63 -34.85
N PRO A 1034 32.39 -10.42 -35.35
CA PRO A 1034 31.43 -9.56 -34.64
C PRO A 1034 30.97 -10.13 -33.29
N VAL A 1035 30.96 -11.46 -33.15
CA VAL A 1035 30.57 -12.14 -31.89
C VAL A 1035 31.64 -11.92 -30.82
N LEU A 1036 32.92 -12.01 -31.19
CA LEU A 1036 34.04 -11.75 -30.28
C LEU A 1036 34.14 -10.28 -29.89
N GLU A 1037 33.93 -9.34 -30.82
CA GLU A 1037 33.91 -7.91 -30.50
C GLU A 1037 32.82 -7.57 -29.47
N GLN A 1038 31.65 -8.20 -29.58
CA GLN A 1038 30.58 -8.06 -28.59
C GLN A 1038 30.90 -8.76 -27.25
N ALA A 1039 31.54 -9.93 -27.29
CA ALA A 1039 32.00 -10.63 -26.08
C ALA A 1039 33.07 -9.81 -25.33
N GLU A 1040 34.00 -9.20 -26.04
CA GLU A 1040 35.06 -8.35 -25.50
C GLU A 1040 34.50 -7.10 -24.80
N GLN A 1041 33.43 -6.50 -25.32
CA GLN A 1041 32.77 -5.37 -24.67
C GLN A 1041 32.05 -5.75 -23.37
N ASN A 1042 31.58 -7.00 -23.25
CA ASN A 1042 30.74 -7.45 -22.14
C ASN A 1042 31.50 -8.31 -21.11
N ILE A 1043 32.69 -8.83 -21.44
CA ILE A 1043 33.38 -9.77 -20.57
C ILE A 1043 33.77 -9.16 -19.22
N GLY A 1044 34.21 -7.90 -19.21
CA GLY A 1044 34.51 -7.19 -17.96
C GLY A 1044 33.26 -6.98 -17.08
N LEU A 1045 32.07 -6.86 -17.68
CA LEU A 1045 30.80 -6.79 -16.94
C LEU A 1045 30.42 -8.16 -16.37
N HIS A 1046 30.59 -9.24 -17.14
CA HIS A 1046 30.33 -10.60 -16.67
C HIS A 1046 31.25 -10.98 -15.52
N LEU A 1047 32.54 -10.64 -15.59
CA LEU A 1047 33.48 -10.88 -14.49
C LEU A 1047 33.13 -10.07 -13.23
N LYS A 1048 32.68 -8.82 -13.40
CA LYS A 1048 32.15 -8.01 -12.27
C LYS A 1048 30.88 -8.60 -11.67
N GLN A 1049 29.98 -9.17 -12.46
CA GLN A 1049 28.79 -9.87 -11.96
C GLN A 1049 29.15 -11.08 -11.09
N LEU A 1050 30.35 -11.63 -11.24
CA LEU A 1050 30.88 -12.76 -10.48
C LEU A 1050 31.76 -12.33 -9.29
N GLY A 1051 31.89 -11.03 -9.03
CA GLY A 1051 32.71 -10.50 -7.94
C GLY A 1051 34.22 -10.44 -8.23
N LEU A 1052 34.62 -10.55 -9.51
CA LEU A 1052 36.02 -10.54 -9.95
C LEU A 1052 36.35 -9.17 -10.55
N ASP A 1053 36.82 -8.24 -9.72
CA ASP A 1053 37.07 -6.85 -10.13
C ASP A 1053 38.50 -6.62 -10.61
N SER A 1054 38.66 -5.97 -11.77
CA SER A 1054 39.92 -5.30 -12.11
C SER A 1054 39.85 -3.87 -11.60
N ASN A 1055 40.84 -3.46 -10.81
CA ASN A 1055 40.99 -2.08 -10.34
C ASN A 1055 41.03 -1.11 -11.53
N LYS A 1056 39.87 -0.58 -11.92
CA LYS A 1056 39.74 0.64 -12.71
C LYS A 1056 38.87 1.59 -11.91
N GLU A 1057 39.55 2.39 -11.11
CA GLU A 1057 39.02 3.56 -10.41
C GLU A 1057 38.22 4.42 -11.40
N GLY A 1058 36.91 4.54 -11.19
CA GLY A 1058 36.14 5.63 -11.79
C GLY A 1058 36.65 6.98 -11.26
N SER A 1059 36.54 8.04 -12.04
CA SER A 1059 36.94 9.37 -11.57
C SER A 1059 36.05 9.79 -10.41
N VAL A 1060 36.59 9.77 -9.19
CA VAL A 1060 35.93 10.29 -8.00
C VAL A 1060 35.89 11.81 -8.11
N ALA A 1061 34.70 12.37 -8.34
CA ALA A 1061 34.49 13.80 -8.35
C ALA A 1061 33.08 14.13 -7.86
N ASN A 1062 32.92 15.14 -7.01
CA ASN A 1062 31.60 15.67 -6.65
C ASN A 1062 31.19 16.76 -7.67
N GLY A 1063 30.90 16.47 -8.94
CA GLY A 1063 30.57 17.56 -9.89
C GLY A 1063 30.27 17.19 -11.34
N VAL A 1064 30.01 18.18 -12.18
CA VAL A 1064 29.74 17.99 -13.62
C VAL A 1064 31.07 17.80 -14.36
N GLY A 1065 31.25 16.67 -15.04
CA GLY A 1065 32.40 16.44 -15.92
C GLY A 1065 32.46 17.48 -17.05
N LYS A 1066 33.64 17.68 -17.65
CA LYS A 1066 33.78 18.60 -18.80
C LYS A 1066 32.91 18.09 -19.97
N PRO A 1067 32.21 18.97 -20.72
CA PRO A 1067 31.45 18.55 -21.89
C PRO A 1067 32.38 17.94 -22.95
N GLY A 1068 32.13 16.70 -23.38
CA GLY A 1068 32.78 16.09 -24.56
C GLY A 1068 33.72 14.89 -24.32
N GLU A 1069 33.96 14.45 -23.08
CA GLU A 1069 34.67 13.17 -22.80
C GLU A 1069 33.65 12.05 -22.51
N LYS A 1070 33.94 10.80 -22.92
CA LYS A 1070 33.09 9.62 -22.62
C LYS A 1070 32.83 9.58 -21.11
N GLN A 1071 31.57 9.78 -20.71
CA GLN A 1071 31.24 9.99 -19.30
C GLN A 1071 31.26 8.67 -18.53
N HIS A 1072 32.25 8.54 -17.65
CA HIS A 1072 32.14 7.63 -16.53
C HIS A 1072 31.13 8.19 -15.52
N PRO A 1073 30.37 7.32 -14.82
CA PRO A 1073 29.46 7.77 -13.77
C PRO A 1073 30.23 8.52 -12.69
N THR A 1074 29.64 9.62 -12.22
CA THR A 1074 30.20 10.49 -11.19
C THR A 1074 29.63 10.10 -9.83
N PHE A 1075 30.49 9.63 -8.92
CA PHE A 1075 30.06 9.20 -7.59
C PHE A 1075 29.94 10.37 -6.62
N ILE A 1076 28.76 10.53 -6.02
CA ILE A 1076 28.47 11.52 -4.99
C ILE A 1076 28.99 11.00 -3.66
N THR A 1077 30.08 11.59 -3.18
CA THR A 1077 30.68 11.28 -1.87
C THR A 1077 30.41 12.37 -0.83
N ASN A 1078 30.14 13.60 -1.27
CA ASN A 1078 29.75 14.71 -0.41
C ASN A 1078 28.52 15.43 -0.99
N VAL A 1079 27.37 15.24 -0.34
CA VAL A 1079 26.08 15.81 -0.82
C VAL A 1079 26.06 17.34 -0.73
N SER A 1080 26.69 17.94 0.28
CA SER A 1080 26.74 19.40 0.42
C SER A 1080 27.54 20.05 -0.71
N GLU A 1081 28.71 19.49 -1.03
CA GLU A 1081 29.54 19.96 -2.16
C GLU A 1081 28.85 19.72 -3.50
N PHE A 1082 28.22 18.55 -3.67
CA PHE A 1082 27.42 18.22 -4.86
C PHE A 1082 26.32 19.26 -5.10
N LYS A 1083 25.48 19.55 -4.09
CA LYS A 1083 24.40 20.53 -4.23
C LYS A 1083 24.89 21.95 -4.47
N ALA A 1084 25.99 22.36 -3.81
CA ALA A 1084 26.53 23.71 -3.94
C ALA A 1084 27.01 24.04 -5.37
N ARG A 1085 27.23 23.02 -6.21
CA ARG A 1085 27.68 23.16 -7.61
C ARG A 1085 26.52 23.16 -8.62
N LEU A 1086 25.29 22.95 -8.17
CA LEU A 1086 24.13 22.80 -9.03
C LEU A 1086 23.19 24.00 -8.92
N ALA A 1087 22.52 24.31 -10.03
CA ALA A 1087 21.48 25.32 -10.03
C ALA A 1087 20.26 24.82 -9.22
N VAL A 1088 19.51 25.76 -8.64
CA VAL A 1088 18.23 25.49 -7.97
C VAL A 1088 17.09 26.08 -8.79
N SER A 1089 15.95 25.40 -8.79
CA SER A 1089 14.75 25.86 -9.46
C SER A 1089 14.23 27.17 -8.87
N ALA A 1090 13.38 27.87 -9.62
CA ALA A 1090 12.44 28.80 -9.01
C ALA A 1090 11.52 28.07 -8.02
N GLY A 1091 10.90 28.81 -7.10
CA GLY A 1091 9.85 28.26 -6.24
C GLY A 1091 8.52 28.14 -6.97
N PRO A 1092 7.54 27.40 -6.40
CA PRO A 1092 6.19 27.38 -6.92
C PRO A 1092 5.58 28.77 -7.00
N SER A 1093 4.78 29.01 -8.04
CA SER A 1093 3.96 30.21 -8.19
C SER A 1093 2.55 29.81 -8.62
N PRO A 1094 1.50 30.55 -8.21
CA PRO A 1094 0.15 30.32 -8.71
C PRO A 1094 0.11 30.30 -10.24
N VAL A 1095 -0.53 29.27 -10.82
CA VAL A 1095 -0.74 29.19 -12.29
C VAL A 1095 -1.87 30.13 -12.76
N THR A 1096 -2.73 30.52 -11.83
CA THR A 1096 -3.84 31.45 -12.01
C THR A 1096 -3.73 32.55 -10.95
N ASP A 1097 -4.12 33.77 -11.29
CA ASP A 1097 -4.18 34.86 -10.32
C ASP A 1097 -5.17 34.50 -9.21
N LEU A 1098 -4.77 34.67 -7.94
CA LEU A 1098 -5.61 34.29 -6.80
C LEU A 1098 -6.92 35.09 -6.74
N SER A 1099 -6.93 36.30 -7.31
CA SER A 1099 -8.13 37.15 -7.40
C SER A 1099 -9.27 36.50 -8.19
N GLU A 1100 -8.98 35.55 -9.10
CA GLU A 1100 -10.01 34.81 -9.84
C GLU A 1100 -10.82 33.84 -8.96
N TYR A 1101 -10.30 33.50 -7.77
CA TYR A 1101 -10.98 32.66 -6.80
C TYR A 1101 -11.74 33.46 -5.74
N GLU A 1102 -11.56 34.78 -5.66
CA GLU A 1102 -12.14 35.60 -4.60
C GLU A 1102 -13.68 35.60 -4.62
N ASP A 1103 -14.26 35.35 -3.44
CA ASP A 1103 -15.69 35.43 -3.17
C ASP A 1103 -15.89 35.99 -1.75
N PHE A 1104 -15.69 37.30 -1.60
CA PHE A 1104 -15.86 38.00 -0.32
C PHE A 1104 -17.30 38.46 -0.07
N ASP A 1105 -18.19 38.34 -1.06
CA ASP A 1105 -19.56 38.80 -0.91
C ASP A 1105 -20.29 38.01 0.18
N ALA A 1106 -20.87 38.72 1.14
CA ALA A 1106 -21.92 38.19 2.01
C ALA A 1106 -23.22 38.17 1.20
N LYS A 1107 -23.40 37.20 0.29
CA LYS A 1107 -24.71 37.04 -0.36
C LYS A 1107 -25.69 36.43 0.65
N LEU A 1108 -26.46 37.35 1.24
CA LEU A 1108 -27.65 37.20 2.07
C LEU A 1108 -28.52 35.99 1.72
#